data_AF-A2E9F7-F1
#
_entry.id   AF-A2E9F7-F1
#
_cell.length_a   1.000
_cell.length_b   1.000
_cell.length_c   1.000
_cell.angle_alpha   90.00
_cell.angle_beta   90.00
_cell.angle_gamma   90.00
#
_symmetry.space_group_name_H-M   'P 1'
#
loop_
_entity.id
_entity.type
_entity.pdbx_description
1 polymer ?
#
loop_
_entity_poly.entity_id
_entity_poly.type
_entity_poly.pdbx_seq_one_letter_code
_entity_poly.pdbx_strand_id
1 'polypeptide(L)'
;MLKSITLPSSIQTIEADTFSNCINLEKIIFPENLTEISEYSFSNCEKIQLLEFPINLKKIGANAFYANTKLTKIILPQSLSRIGERCFMLCNNLVSIKSTGTSTINSVLIIERNAFSNCDSLTEVDLPSNLNTIGHYAFTKCTSLAKISLPSSLCVIQDHGFSFCSNLETIEMPSSIAVVSNYAFYLCIKLKSISFPESFTTIGEGVFSGCESLETAVFPEKFTRFPFLLFNRCSKLNNFHFPATLTYIGKWCFQYCDSLEKVILDDSVSMLGIGCFGFCSSLKEVSLPKNITTIPDEAFTSCSTLEVISFPDSVEEIGSMSFYGCDGLTSIKLPAALVNLSTDAFLKASNVKTVKISHQNHNFYVENSILRNSKRLIYMPPKSTATELTLNNIEIGANCFADCINLKSAVLTNCKNIEERCFYDCSNLETVTISCPLVTEFSDELFCGTKLSEIEIPKSILIIGNGVFKNCKYLQKVTFQSEVTSIGDYCFTNCIKLITVNLPQTVRTIGIECFHGSGLTEIALPTRLEFLSKGMFIDCLSLSDVVIGQKVYVFNDFCFSGCEKLSKISIPEFLEEIKQSCFSGCSSLSKIVLTNTVKKIQTWAFRDCSSLREIVMPKVEKIGPNCFDSCTKLLTIIIPSSCSAILQNTFWGCTSLQNVTFYGNIDSISESSFENCFSLKTVIFMSDLQSLDVDSFLNCNSLKDIYYCGRINVKTDFFNENVTVHLSGDSPVNSFGICNVLKDGNTVCKMPQPTSVPEPTSSGNKKRRIVLITLISISSLLLISIVVFSVILCRNKRKFRETLTESLLSVSKEP
;
A
#
# COMPACT_ATOMS: atom_id res chain seq x y z
N MET A 1 28.80 29.20 -41.42
CA MET A 1 28.76 27.99 -40.57
C MET A 1 29.77 26.99 -41.09
N LEU A 2 30.69 26.52 -40.25
CA LEU A 2 31.72 25.55 -40.63
C LEU A 2 31.07 24.20 -41.01
N LYS A 3 31.30 23.71 -42.23
CA LYS A 3 30.77 22.43 -42.74
C LYS A 3 31.82 21.33 -42.84
N SER A 4 33.06 21.68 -43.16
CA SER A 4 34.16 20.74 -43.27
C SER A 4 35.45 21.40 -42.80
N ILE A 5 36.35 20.63 -42.19
CA ILE A 5 37.68 21.10 -41.79
C ILE A 5 38.75 20.05 -42.04
N THR A 6 39.90 20.49 -42.54
CA THR A 6 41.14 19.71 -42.62
C THR A 6 42.15 20.33 -41.66
N LEU A 7 42.59 19.56 -40.67
CA LEU A 7 43.52 20.04 -39.67
C LEU A 7 44.98 19.95 -40.18
N PRO A 8 45.82 20.97 -39.92
CA PRO A 8 47.25 20.95 -40.29
C PRO A 8 48.01 19.76 -39.69
N SER A 9 48.97 19.22 -40.45
CA SER A 9 49.80 18.07 -40.04
C SER A 9 50.68 18.30 -38.79
N SER A 10 50.88 19.56 -38.39
CA SER A 10 51.61 19.95 -37.19
C SER A 10 50.80 19.78 -35.90
N ILE A 11 49.48 19.59 -35.97
CA ILE A 11 48.62 19.44 -34.79
C ILE A 11 48.84 18.06 -34.18
N GLN A 12 49.22 18.04 -32.90
CA GLN A 12 49.36 16.82 -32.09
C GLN A 12 48.23 16.63 -31.07
N THR A 13 47.57 17.73 -30.69
CA THR A 13 46.46 17.76 -29.72
C THR A 13 45.35 18.66 -30.23
N ILE A 14 44.10 18.19 -30.14
CA ILE A 14 42.93 19.06 -30.27
C ILE A 14 42.51 19.42 -28.84
N GLU A 15 42.54 20.71 -28.51
CA GLU A 15 42.25 21.21 -27.18
C GLU A 15 40.75 21.10 -26.82
N ALA A 16 40.46 21.26 -25.53
CA ALA A 16 39.10 21.15 -25.02
C ALA A 16 38.15 22.12 -25.74
N ASP A 17 36.91 21.69 -25.95
CA ASP A 17 35.82 22.49 -26.54
C ASP A 17 36.04 23.05 -27.97
N THR A 18 37.16 22.76 -28.63
CA THR A 18 37.59 23.42 -29.90
C THR A 18 36.49 23.50 -30.98
N PHE A 19 35.72 22.44 -31.18
CA PHE A 19 34.60 22.36 -32.14
C PHE A 19 33.27 22.01 -31.46
N SER A 20 33.16 22.21 -30.14
CA SER A 20 31.92 21.99 -29.40
C SER A 20 30.76 22.79 -30.01
N ASN A 21 29.60 22.17 -30.13
CA ASN A 21 28.39 22.74 -30.74
C ASN A 21 28.55 23.23 -32.19
N CYS A 22 29.54 22.71 -32.93
CA CYS A 22 29.62 22.90 -34.38
C CYS A 22 28.53 22.07 -35.10
N ILE A 23 27.26 22.41 -34.91
CA ILE A 23 26.08 21.67 -35.39
C ILE A 23 25.98 21.50 -36.92
N ASN A 24 26.80 22.24 -37.67
CA ASN A 24 26.85 22.16 -39.13
C ASN A 24 28.06 21.39 -39.67
N LEU A 25 28.96 20.93 -38.79
CA LEU A 25 30.17 20.21 -39.19
C LEU A 25 29.77 18.81 -39.67
N GLU A 26 29.99 18.56 -40.96
CA GLU A 26 29.66 17.31 -41.65
C GLU A 26 30.90 16.41 -41.80
N LYS A 27 32.09 17.01 -41.95
CA LYS A 27 33.34 16.29 -42.23
C LYS A 27 34.54 16.87 -41.49
N ILE A 28 35.37 15.99 -40.94
CA ILE A 28 36.68 16.32 -40.39
C ILE A 28 37.75 15.39 -40.98
N ILE A 29 38.91 15.95 -41.32
CA ILE A 29 40.11 15.20 -41.69
C ILE A 29 41.16 15.46 -40.61
N PHE A 30 41.45 14.42 -39.81
CA PHE A 30 42.46 14.47 -38.75
C PHE A 30 43.88 14.36 -39.33
N PRO A 31 44.90 15.00 -38.71
CA PRO A 31 46.28 14.88 -39.15
C PRO A 31 46.93 13.59 -38.64
N GLU A 32 47.86 13.01 -39.40
CA GLU A 32 48.51 11.73 -39.06
C GLU A 32 49.29 11.74 -37.73
N ASN A 33 49.80 12.90 -37.33
CA ASN A 33 50.56 13.09 -36.09
C ASN A 33 49.69 13.37 -34.85
N LEU A 34 48.36 13.35 -34.99
CA LEU A 34 47.44 13.59 -33.88
C LEU A 34 47.58 12.46 -32.84
N THR A 35 47.83 12.84 -31.59
CA THR A 35 47.99 11.91 -30.47
C THR A 35 46.88 12.03 -29.43
N GLU A 36 46.22 13.18 -29.32
CA GLU A 36 45.19 13.42 -28.31
C GLU A 36 44.04 14.30 -28.82
N ILE A 37 42.82 13.90 -28.50
CA ILE A 37 41.61 14.73 -28.62
C ILE A 37 41.11 14.96 -27.20
N SER A 38 41.00 16.22 -26.79
CA SER A 38 40.64 16.59 -25.43
C SER A 38 39.14 16.51 -25.18
N GLU A 39 38.72 16.86 -23.97
CA GLU A 39 37.33 16.80 -23.57
C GLU A 39 36.43 17.78 -24.33
N TYR A 40 35.19 17.38 -24.60
CA TYR A 40 34.18 18.15 -25.32
C TYR A 40 34.54 18.66 -26.73
N SER A 41 35.72 18.32 -27.28
CA SER A 41 36.25 18.94 -28.51
C SER A 41 35.31 18.87 -29.72
N PHE A 42 34.42 17.88 -29.81
CA PHE A 42 33.42 17.69 -30.86
C PHE A 42 32.04 17.31 -30.28
N SER A 43 31.70 17.80 -29.09
CA SER A 43 30.38 17.56 -28.49
C SER A 43 29.29 18.27 -29.28
N ASN A 44 28.13 17.62 -29.46
CA ASN A 44 26.96 18.15 -30.16
C ASN A 44 27.26 18.59 -31.62
N CYS A 45 28.17 17.88 -32.30
CA CYS A 45 28.39 17.99 -33.74
C CYS A 45 27.39 17.10 -34.50
N GLU A 46 26.14 17.56 -34.56
CA GLU A 46 24.98 16.77 -35.02
C GLU A 46 24.94 16.41 -36.52
N LYS A 47 25.99 16.68 -37.31
CA LYS A 47 26.04 16.32 -38.74
C LYS A 47 27.20 15.42 -39.15
N ILE A 48 28.14 15.14 -38.25
CA ILE A 48 29.23 14.20 -38.52
C ILE A 48 28.64 12.80 -38.66
N GLN A 49 28.91 12.13 -39.77
CA GLN A 49 28.44 10.75 -40.02
C GLN A 49 29.53 9.69 -39.83
N LEU A 50 30.79 10.06 -40.05
CA LEU A 50 31.92 9.15 -40.06
C LEU A 50 33.09 9.79 -39.31
N LEU A 51 33.68 9.02 -38.39
CA LEU A 51 34.95 9.36 -37.74
C LEU A 51 36.00 8.30 -38.07
N GLU A 52 37.02 8.70 -38.82
CA GLU A 52 38.20 7.89 -39.11
C GLU A 52 39.40 8.48 -38.36
N PHE A 53 39.79 7.85 -37.26
CA PHE A 53 40.88 8.35 -36.43
C PHE A 53 42.26 7.94 -36.99
N PRO A 54 43.28 8.80 -36.89
CA PRO A 54 44.62 8.52 -37.43
C PRO A 54 45.36 7.46 -36.60
N ILE A 55 46.25 6.70 -37.25
CA ILE A 55 46.90 5.52 -36.65
C ILE A 55 47.75 5.81 -35.39
N ASN A 56 48.15 7.07 -35.15
CA ASN A 56 48.96 7.46 -34.00
C ASN A 56 48.13 8.01 -32.81
N LEU A 57 46.79 8.06 -32.91
CA LEU A 57 45.94 8.60 -31.87
C LEU A 57 45.96 7.71 -30.61
N LYS A 58 46.38 8.28 -29.48
CA LYS A 58 46.53 7.53 -28.22
C LYS A 58 45.36 7.71 -27.26
N LYS A 59 44.70 8.88 -27.28
CA LYS A 59 43.66 9.23 -26.30
C LYS A 59 42.52 10.02 -26.92
N ILE A 60 41.31 9.69 -26.50
CA ILE A 60 40.11 10.49 -26.74
C ILE A 60 39.54 10.88 -25.37
N GLY A 61 39.35 12.19 -25.14
CA GLY A 61 38.94 12.78 -23.89
C GLY A 61 37.47 12.55 -23.54
N ALA A 62 37.10 12.92 -22.32
CA ALA A 62 35.73 12.80 -21.84
C ALA A 62 34.77 13.65 -22.69
N ASN A 63 33.58 13.15 -22.97
CA ASN A 63 32.55 13.85 -23.73
C ASN A 63 32.98 14.35 -25.14
N ALA A 64 34.14 13.92 -25.66
CA ALA A 64 34.73 14.48 -26.87
C ALA A 64 33.79 14.44 -28.09
N PHE A 65 32.94 13.41 -28.20
CA PHE A 65 31.94 13.25 -29.26
C PHE A 65 30.52 13.03 -28.68
N TYR A 66 30.26 13.60 -27.51
CA TYR A 66 28.99 13.45 -26.80
C TYR A 66 27.82 13.96 -27.65
N ALA A 67 26.75 13.16 -27.73
CA ALA A 67 25.51 13.45 -28.43
C ALA A 67 25.69 13.81 -29.92
N ASN A 68 26.62 13.15 -30.60
CA ASN A 68 26.77 13.24 -32.05
C ASN A 68 25.74 12.35 -32.76
N THR A 69 24.49 12.85 -32.77
CA THR A 69 23.31 12.06 -33.13
C THR A 69 23.26 11.57 -34.57
N LYS A 70 24.06 12.10 -35.51
CA LYS A 70 24.15 11.61 -36.91
C LYS A 70 25.35 10.71 -37.18
N LEU A 71 26.20 10.47 -36.19
CA LEU A 71 27.35 9.59 -36.33
C LEU A 71 26.85 8.17 -36.57
N THR A 72 27.24 7.55 -37.68
CA THR A 72 26.84 6.18 -38.05
C THR A 72 28.00 5.19 -38.00
N LYS A 73 29.24 5.66 -38.15
CA LYS A 73 30.43 4.80 -38.17
C LYS A 73 31.64 5.43 -37.50
N ILE A 74 32.36 4.63 -36.72
CA ILE A 74 33.66 4.96 -36.11
C ILE A 74 34.71 3.93 -36.54
N ILE A 75 35.90 4.42 -36.88
CA ILE A 75 37.09 3.60 -37.10
C ILE A 75 38.16 3.96 -36.06
N LEU A 76 38.40 3.05 -35.12
CA LEU A 76 39.34 3.20 -34.01
C LEU A 76 40.73 2.63 -34.37
N PRO A 77 41.84 3.32 -34.08
CA PRO A 77 43.17 2.79 -34.31
C PRO A 77 43.62 1.91 -33.14
N GLN A 78 44.45 0.90 -33.43
CA GLN A 78 45.01 -0.01 -32.42
C GLN A 78 45.98 0.67 -31.43
N SER A 79 46.41 1.91 -31.67
CA SER A 79 47.31 2.68 -30.79
C SER A 79 46.61 3.35 -29.60
N LEU A 80 45.27 3.30 -29.55
CA LEU A 80 44.52 3.88 -28.44
C LEU A 80 44.88 3.21 -27.12
N SER A 81 45.05 4.05 -26.10
CA SER A 81 45.21 3.68 -24.70
C SER A 81 43.99 4.08 -23.85
N ARG A 82 43.15 5.01 -24.35
CA ARG A 82 42.00 5.52 -23.62
C ARG A 82 40.89 6.01 -24.55
N ILE A 83 39.66 5.58 -24.28
CA ILE A 83 38.42 6.23 -24.74
C ILE A 83 37.71 6.77 -23.51
N GLY A 84 37.60 8.10 -23.42
CA GLY A 84 37.18 8.82 -22.22
C GLY A 84 35.71 8.64 -21.84
N GLU A 85 35.40 9.02 -20.60
CA GLU A 85 34.05 8.99 -20.06
C GLU A 85 33.03 9.70 -20.97
N ARG A 86 31.87 9.06 -21.22
CA ARG A 86 30.78 9.58 -22.08
C ARG A 86 31.20 10.01 -23.49
N CYS A 87 32.37 9.59 -23.97
CA CYS A 87 32.95 10.06 -25.23
C CYS A 87 31.97 10.00 -26.42
N PHE A 88 31.23 8.91 -26.58
CA PHE A 88 30.22 8.70 -27.63
C PHE A 88 28.82 8.45 -27.02
N MET A 89 28.56 8.90 -25.80
CA MET A 89 27.25 8.74 -25.18
C MET A 89 26.18 9.50 -25.99
N LEU A 90 24.99 8.90 -26.17
CA LEU A 90 23.88 9.42 -26.98
C LEU A 90 24.18 9.55 -28.49
N CYS A 91 25.17 8.85 -29.02
CA CYS A 91 25.35 8.66 -30.46
C CYS A 91 24.33 7.62 -30.99
N ASN A 92 23.04 7.93 -30.87
CA ASN A 92 21.95 6.96 -31.04
C ASN A 92 21.90 6.29 -32.42
N ASN A 93 22.43 6.94 -33.47
CA ASN A 93 22.49 6.41 -34.85
C ASN A 93 23.81 5.71 -35.17
N LEU A 94 24.72 5.52 -34.20
CA LEU A 94 25.97 4.81 -34.42
C LEU A 94 25.65 3.33 -34.70
N VAL A 95 25.96 2.86 -35.91
CA VAL A 95 25.69 1.49 -36.36
C VAL A 95 26.93 0.61 -36.23
N SER A 96 28.11 1.16 -36.51
CA SER A 96 29.33 0.37 -36.68
C SER A 96 30.55 0.98 -35.98
N ILE A 97 31.24 0.17 -35.19
CA ILE A 97 32.58 0.43 -34.67
C ILE A 97 33.50 -0.59 -35.34
N LYS A 98 34.54 -0.11 -36.02
CA LYS A 98 35.61 -0.92 -36.59
C LYS A 98 36.95 -0.56 -35.98
N SER A 99 37.89 -1.49 -36.02
CA SER A 99 39.28 -1.22 -35.64
C SER A 99 40.23 -1.33 -36.84
N THR A 100 41.29 -0.52 -36.89
CA THR A 100 42.31 -0.55 -37.97
C THR A 100 43.74 -0.48 -37.45
N GLY A 101 44.67 -1.09 -38.21
CA GLY A 101 46.10 -1.15 -37.90
C GLY A 101 46.54 -2.49 -37.29
N THR A 102 47.84 -2.63 -37.06
CA THR A 102 48.45 -3.80 -36.40
C THR A 102 48.99 -3.41 -35.03
N SER A 103 48.75 -4.26 -34.01
CA SER A 103 49.22 -4.04 -32.64
C SER A 103 50.74 -4.14 -32.60
N THR A 104 51.42 -2.99 -32.62
CA THR A 104 52.89 -2.88 -32.54
C THR A 104 53.36 -2.24 -31.23
N ILE A 105 52.43 -1.88 -30.34
CA ILE A 105 52.70 -1.11 -29.12
C ILE A 105 52.11 -1.86 -27.91
N ASN A 106 52.86 -1.93 -26.81
CA ASN A 106 52.42 -2.49 -25.51
C ASN A 106 51.42 -1.58 -24.76
N SER A 107 50.56 -0.83 -25.47
CA SER A 107 49.57 0.05 -24.84
C SER A 107 48.33 -0.74 -24.44
N VAL A 108 47.85 -0.53 -23.22
CA VAL A 108 46.61 -1.12 -22.71
C VAL A 108 45.47 -0.15 -22.95
N LEU A 109 44.41 -0.57 -23.65
CA LEU A 109 43.23 0.26 -23.89
C LEU A 109 42.19 0.06 -22.78
N ILE A 110 41.68 1.18 -22.27
CA ILE A 110 40.53 1.26 -21.37
C ILE A 110 39.41 2.06 -22.05
N ILE A 111 38.22 1.48 -22.10
CA ILE A 111 36.98 2.19 -22.42
C ILE A 111 36.38 2.65 -21.09
N GLU A 112 36.27 3.96 -20.87
CA GLU A 112 35.80 4.51 -19.60
C GLU A 112 34.27 4.54 -19.47
N ARG A 113 33.82 5.08 -18.32
CA ARG A 113 32.42 5.13 -17.91
C ARG A 113 31.51 5.69 -19.01
N ASN A 114 30.41 5.01 -19.31
CA ASN A 114 29.39 5.45 -20.27
C ASN A 114 29.91 5.76 -21.71
N ALA A 115 31.11 5.33 -22.10
CA ALA A 115 31.73 5.76 -23.36
C ALA A 115 30.86 5.55 -24.61
N PHE A 116 30.09 4.47 -24.69
CA PHE A 116 29.15 4.16 -25.78
C PHE A 116 27.71 3.95 -25.26
N SER A 117 27.39 4.54 -24.11
CA SER A 117 26.05 4.46 -23.51
C SER A 117 25.00 5.05 -24.45
N ASN A 118 23.85 4.39 -24.60
CA ASN A 118 22.75 4.80 -25.47
C ASN A 118 23.12 4.89 -26.97
N CYS A 119 24.10 4.11 -27.44
CA CYS A 119 24.29 3.88 -28.87
C CYS A 119 23.26 2.86 -29.37
N ASP A 120 21.99 3.24 -29.41
CA ASP A 120 20.84 2.34 -29.59
C ASP A 120 20.88 1.57 -30.92
N SER A 121 21.44 2.16 -31.99
CA SER A 121 21.53 1.54 -33.33
C SER A 121 22.76 0.65 -33.53
N LEU A 122 23.61 0.47 -32.51
CA LEU A 122 24.90 -0.21 -32.65
C LEU A 122 24.69 -1.71 -32.88
N THR A 123 25.13 -2.22 -34.04
CA THR A 123 24.96 -3.64 -34.43
C THR A 123 26.29 -4.32 -34.76
N GLU A 124 27.26 -3.59 -35.31
CA GLU A 124 28.56 -4.13 -35.70
C GLU A 124 29.67 -3.56 -34.82
N VAL A 125 30.22 -4.38 -33.91
CA VAL A 125 31.27 -3.95 -32.98
C VAL A 125 32.52 -4.81 -33.15
N ASP A 126 33.59 -4.17 -33.64
CA ASP A 126 34.94 -4.70 -33.71
C ASP A 126 35.88 -3.77 -32.93
N LEU A 127 36.37 -4.24 -31.78
CA LEU A 127 37.13 -3.47 -30.80
C LEU A 127 38.65 -3.65 -30.99
N PRO A 128 39.47 -2.66 -30.62
CA PRO A 128 40.92 -2.82 -30.64
C PRO A 128 41.42 -4.03 -29.85
N SER A 129 42.40 -4.73 -30.41
CA SER A 129 42.95 -6.00 -29.90
C SER A 129 43.69 -5.84 -28.57
N ASN A 130 44.02 -4.60 -28.18
CA ASN A 130 44.68 -4.25 -26.93
C ASN A 130 43.70 -3.77 -25.82
N LEU A 131 42.38 -3.90 -26.04
CA LEU A 131 41.35 -3.59 -25.06
C LEU A 131 41.40 -4.52 -23.85
N ASN A 132 41.69 -3.95 -22.69
CA ASN A 132 41.79 -4.69 -21.43
C ASN A 132 40.58 -4.50 -20.51
N THR A 133 39.96 -3.31 -20.50
CA THR A 133 38.87 -2.99 -19.58
C THR A 133 37.72 -2.31 -20.31
N ILE A 134 36.52 -2.87 -20.12
CA ILE A 134 35.24 -2.22 -20.42
C ILE A 134 34.72 -1.59 -19.13
N GLY A 135 34.66 -0.26 -19.12
CA GLY A 135 34.31 0.53 -17.94
C GLY A 135 32.83 0.52 -17.58
N HIS A 136 32.51 1.15 -16.45
CA HIS A 136 31.14 1.19 -15.94
C HIS A 136 30.14 1.72 -16.98
N TYR A 137 29.02 1.04 -17.21
CA TYR A 137 27.99 1.45 -18.17
C TYR A 137 28.49 1.66 -19.62
N ALA A 138 29.67 1.15 -20.00
CA ALA A 138 30.31 1.51 -21.27
C ALA A 138 29.43 1.27 -22.50
N PHE A 139 28.70 0.15 -22.57
CA PHE A 139 27.76 -0.19 -23.65
C PHE A 139 26.31 -0.28 -23.14
N THR A 140 25.98 0.38 -22.04
CA THR A 140 24.61 0.29 -21.51
C THR A 140 23.61 0.83 -22.52
N LYS A 141 22.47 0.13 -22.64
CA LYS A 141 21.38 0.49 -23.57
C LYS A 141 21.80 0.51 -25.04
N CYS A 142 22.86 -0.20 -25.46
CA CYS A 142 23.07 -0.52 -26.87
C CYS A 142 22.04 -1.56 -27.33
N THR A 143 20.78 -1.12 -27.48
CA THR A 143 19.62 -2.01 -27.59
C THR A 143 19.59 -2.83 -28.88
N SER A 144 20.19 -2.36 -29.98
CA SER A 144 20.30 -3.13 -31.24
C SER A 144 21.49 -4.10 -31.29
N LEU A 145 22.36 -4.09 -30.27
CA LEU A 145 23.58 -4.92 -30.28
C LEU A 145 23.20 -6.38 -30.14
N ALA A 146 23.26 -7.13 -31.24
CA ALA A 146 22.88 -8.54 -31.28
C ALA A 146 24.05 -9.50 -30.99
N LYS A 147 25.27 -9.12 -31.37
CA LYS A 147 26.50 -9.88 -31.17
C LYS A 147 27.67 -8.92 -30.97
N ILE A 148 28.62 -9.30 -30.14
CA ILE A 148 29.90 -8.62 -29.98
C ILE A 148 31.03 -9.63 -29.89
N SER A 149 32.13 -9.37 -30.61
CA SER A 149 33.36 -10.14 -30.48
C SER A 149 34.27 -9.43 -29.47
N LEU A 150 34.58 -10.11 -28.36
CA LEU A 150 35.47 -9.56 -27.33
C LEU A 150 36.94 -9.91 -27.66
N PRO A 151 37.87 -8.95 -27.57
CA PRO A 151 39.27 -9.21 -27.87
C PRO A 151 39.93 -10.08 -26.80
N SER A 152 40.94 -10.86 -27.20
CA SER A 152 41.63 -11.82 -26.31
C SER A 152 42.44 -11.19 -25.18
N SER A 153 42.62 -9.86 -25.16
CA SER A 153 43.28 -9.12 -24.08
C SER A 153 42.33 -8.58 -23.02
N LEU A 154 41.01 -8.71 -23.22
CA LEU A 154 39.99 -8.19 -22.31
C LEU A 154 39.96 -8.97 -20.99
N CYS A 155 40.29 -8.27 -19.90
CA CYS A 155 40.42 -8.86 -18.58
C CYS A 155 39.25 -8.49 -17.65
N VAL A 156 38.65 -7.31 -17.84
CA VAL A 156 37.64 -6.76 -16.91
C VAL A 156 36.43 -6.19 -17.66
N ILE A 157 35.24 -6.61 -17.23
CA ILE A 157 33.97 -5.92 -17.51
C ILE A 157 33.49 -5.32 -16.18
N GLN A 158 33.42 -3.99 -16.11
CA GLN A 158 32.95 -3.26 -14.93
C GLN A 158 31.41 -3.18 -14.87
N ASP A 159 30.90 -2.57 -13.80
CA ASP A 159 29.47 -2.60 -13.49
C ASP A 159 28.62 -2.09 -14.66
N HIS A 160 27.53 -2.77 -14.94
CA HIS A 160 26.60 -2.42 -16.01
C HIS A 160 27.22 -2.33 -17.42
N GLY A 161 28.41 -2.91 -17.65
CA GLY A 161 29.16 -2.80 -18.90
C GLY A 161 28.32 -3.02 -20.17
N PHE A 162 27.40 -3.98 -20.16
CA PHE A 162 26.45 -4.31 -21.23
C PHE A 162 24.98 -4.30 -20.76
N SER A 163 24.64 -3.62 -19.67
CA SER A 163 23.27 -3.66 -19.15
C SER A 163 22.27 -3.05 -20.13
N PHE A 164 21.10 -3.66 -20.27
CA PHE A 164 20.05 -3.31 -21.22
C PHE A 164 20.44 -3.45 -22.71
N CYS A 165 21.47 -4.25 -23.04
CA CYS A 165 21.70 -4.71 -24.41
C CYS A 165 20.65 -5.76 -24.79
N SER A 166 19.40 -5.32 -24.96
CA SER A 166 18.23 -6.21 -25.02
C SER A 166 18.18 -7.13 -26.24
N ASN A 167 18.90 -6.83 -27.33
CA ASN A 167 19.04 -7.74 -28.47
C ASN A 167 20.24 -8.68 -28.41
N LEU A 168 21.12 -8.57 -27.41
CA LEU A 168 22.34 -9.38 -27.33
C LEU A 168 21.97 -10.86 -27.15
N GLU A 169 22.20 -11.67 -28.18
CA GLU A 169 21.82 -13.10 -28.16
C GLU A 169 22.94 -14.01 -27.67
N THR A 170 24.18 -13.70 -28.06
CA THR A 170 25.36 -14.48 -27.72
C THR A 170 26.56 -13.57 -27.45
N ILE A 171 27.38 -13.99 -26.49
CA ILE A 171 28.66 -13.36 -26.19
C ILE A 171 29.66 -14.43 -25.79
N GLU A 172 30.78 -14.48 -26.50
CA GLU A 172 31.88 -15.41 -26.20
C GLU A 172 32.87 -14.73 -25.26
N MET A 173 33.08 -15.33 -24.09
CA MET A 173 34.02 -14.81 -23.11
C MET A 173 35.47 -15.11 -23.54
N PRO A 174 36.37 -14.11 -23.59
CA PRO A 174 37.76 -14.34 -23.98
C PRO A 174 38.51 -15.08 -22.86
N SER A 175 39.55 -15.84 -23.22
CA SER A 175 40.31 -16.66 -22.26
C SER A 175 41.04 -15.86 -21.16
N SER A 176 41.21 -14.55 -21.33
CA SER A 176 41.83 -13.66 -20.35
C SER A 176 40.86 -12.98 -19.39
N ILE A 177 39.53 -13.18 -19.56
CA ILE A 177 38.55 -12.55 -18.67
C ILE A 177 38.74 -13.07 -17.24
N ALA A 178 38.97 -12.15 -16.30
CA ALA A 178 39.15 -12.45 -14.89
C ALA A 178 37.96 -11.97 -14.06
N VAL A 179 37.38 -10.81 -14.42
CA VAL A 179 36.38 -10.11 -13.62
C VAL A 179 35.19 -9.67 -14.48
N VAL A 180 33.99 -10.06 -14.07
CA VAL A 180 32.72 -9.49 -14.54
C VAL A 180 31.99 -8.90 -13.34
N SER A 181 31.85 -7.58 -13.30
CA SER A 181 31.37 -6.84 -12.12
C SER A 181 29.85 -6.69 -12.11
N ASN A 182 29.30 -5.96 -11.14
CA ASN A 182 27.87 -6.00 -10.81
C ASN A 182 26.99 -5.61 -12.00
N TYR A 183 25.90 -6.35 -12.22
CA TYR A 183 24.89 -6.05 -13.24
C TYR A 183 25.43 -5.93 -14.67
N ALA A 184 26.61 -6.50 -14.97
CA ALA A 184 27.26 -6.33 -16.26
C ALA A 184 26.38 -6.73 -17.47
N PHE A 185 25.52 -7.74 -17.35
CA PHE A 185 24.56 -8.18 -18.37
C PHE A 185 23.11 -8.03 -17.92
N TYR A 186 22.83 -7.13 -16.97
CA TYR A 186 21.48 -6.92 -16.44
C TYR A 186 20.49 -6.56 -17.55
N LEU A 187 19.35 -7.26 -17.60
CA LEU A 187 18.30 -7.11 -18.62
C LEU A 187 18.81 -7.27 -20.08
N CYS A 188 19.81 -8.13 -20.30
CA CYS A 188 20.10 -8.69 -21.62
C CYS A 188 19.07 -9.80 -21.96
N ILE A 189 17.81 -9.39 -22.15
CA ILE A 189 16.64 -10.28 -22.20
C ILE A 189 16.71 -11.39 -23.27
N LYS A 190 17.51 -11.22 -24.33
CA LYS A 190 17.71 -12.21 -25.41
C LYS A 190 18.96 -13.08 -25.26
N LEU A 191 19.80 -12.86 -24.25
CA LEU A 191 21.03 -13.63 -24.06
C LEU A 191 20.67 -15.09 -23.77
N LYS A 192 21.09 -16.02 -24.64
CA LYS A 192 20.70 -17.44 -24.58
C LYS A 192 21.66 -18.31 -23.77
N SER A 193 22.96 -18.03 -23.86
CA SER A 193 23.96 -18.82 -23.18
C SER A 193 25.18 -17.99 -22.78
N ILE A 194 25.86 -18.44 -21.72
CA ILE A 194 27.13 -17.89 -21.30
C ILE A 194 28.07 -19.01 -20.82
N SER A 195 29.36 -18.89 -21.12
CA SER A 195 30.39 -19.82 -20.64
C SER A 195 31.63 -19.04 -20.24
N PHE A 196 32.20 -19.37 -19.09
CA PHE A 196 33.41 -18.75 -18.56
C PHE A 196 34.62 -19.68 -18.69
N PRO A 197 35.82 -19.16 -19.03
CA PRO A 197 37.04 -19.97 -19.10
C PRO A 197 37.55 -20.37 -17.70
N GLU A 198 38.37 -21.43 -17.64
CA GLU A 198 38.99 -21.92 -16.39
C GLU A 198 39.83 -20.87 -15.65
N SER A 199 40.31 -19.83 -16.34
CA SER A 199 41.03 -18.70 -15.75
C SER A 199 40.12 -17.77 -14.93
N PHE A 200 38.82 -17.71 -15.21
CA PHE A 200 37.87 -16.77 -14.61
C PHE A 200 37.84 -16.84 -13.07
N THR A 201 37.80 -15.69 -12.40
CA THR A 201 37.98 -15.60 -10.94
C THR A 201 36.85 -14.90 -10.18
N THR A 202 36.21 -13.88 -10.75
CA THR A 202 35.31 -13.02 -9.97
C THR A 202 34.07 -12.63 -10.76
N ILE A 203 32.90 -12.90 -10.17
CA ILE A 203 31.60 -12.46 -10.67
C ILE A 203 30.91 -11.58 -9.64
N GLY A 204 30.37 -10.45 -10.11
CA GLY A 204 29.60 -9.51 -9.31
C GLY A 204 28.14 -9.92 -9.12
N GLU A 205 27.42 -9.11 -8.36
CA GLU A 205 26.00 -9.27 -8.07
C GLU A 205 25.13 -8.98 -9.29
N GLY A 206 24.02 -9.70 -9.43
CA GLY A 206 22.99 -9.41 -10.44
C GLY A 206 23.45 -9.45 -11.89
N VAL A 207 24.60 -10.07 -12.19
CA VAL A 207 25.24 -10.02 -13.52
C VAL A 207 24.28 -10.45 -14.63
N PHE A 208 23.49 -11.50 -14.42
CA PHE A 208 22.50 -11.98 -15.39
C PHE A 208 21.06 -11.73 -14.95
N SER A 209 20.81 -10.85 -13.98
CA SER A 209 19.45 -10.58 -13.53
C SER A 209 18.61 -10.01 -14.68
N GLY A 210 17.44 -10.61 -14.91
CA GLY A 210 16.55 -10.27 -16.02
C GLY A 210 16.99 -10.79 -17.39
N CYS A 211 18.00 -11.67 -17.48
CA CYS A 211 18.30 -12.40 -18.71
C CYS A 211 17.27 -13.52 -18.93
N GLU A 212 16.04 -13.13 -19.29
CA GLU A 212 14.87 -14.02 -19.38
C GLU A 212 15.04 -15.17 -20.38
N SER A 213 15.84 -14.97 -21.44
CA SER A 213 16.13 -16.01 -22.44
C SER A 213 17.31 -16.92 -22.09
N LEU A 214 17.98 -16.72 -20.96
CA LEU A 214 19.20 -17.47 -20.62
C LEU A 214 18.83 -18.93 -20.31
N GLU A 215 19.26 -19.84 -21.17
CA GLU A 215 18.99 -21.28 -21.07
C GLU A 215 20.12 -22.02 -20.35
N THR A 216 21.38 -21.59 -20.55
CA THR A 216 22.56 -22.24 -19.96
C THR A 216 23.60 -21.24 -19.50
N ALA A 217 24.27 -21.54 -18.38
CA ALA A 217 25.41 -20.79 -17.89
C ALA A 217 26.46 -21.74 -17.32
N VAL A 218 27.69 -21.68 -17.83
CA VAL A 218 28.79 -22.60 -17.46
C VAL A 218 29.88 -21.85 -16.70
N PHE A 219 30.20 -22.36 -15.50
CA PHE A 219 31.24 -21.82 -14.62
C PHE A 219 32.39 -22.81 -14.45
N PRO A 220 33.62 -22.35 -14.16
CA PRO A 220 34.73 -23.22 -13.77
C PRO A 220 34.42 -24.00 -12.49
N GLU A 221 34.89 -25.25 -12.39
CA GLU A 221 34.66 -26.12 -11.22
C GLU A 221 35.25 -25.57 -9.92
N LYS A 222 36.23 -24.65 -10.01
CA LYS A 222 36.86 -23.97 -8.86
C LYS A 222 36.01 -22.85 -8.23
N PHE A 223 34.84 -22.54 -8.79
CA PHE A 223 34.05 -21.38 -8.35
C PHE A 223 33.29 -21.68 -7.06
N THR A 224 33.59 -20.94 -6.00
CA THR A 224 33.14 -21.29 -4.65
C THR A 224 31.91 -20.52 -4.17
N ARG A 225 31.45 -19.49 -4.89
CA ARG A 225 30.37 -18.60 -4.42
C ARG A 225 29.53 -18.05 -5.57
N PHE A 226 28.21 -18.13 -5.47
CA PHE A 226 27.29 -17.33 -6.29
C PHE A 226 26.75 -16.15 -5.49
N PRO A 227 26.86 -14.90 -6.01
CA PRO A 227 26.48 -13.70 -5.28
C PRO A 227 24.97 -13.40 -5.36
N PHE A 228 24.59 -12.29 -4.74
CA PHE A 228 23.25 -11.71 -4.76
C PHE A 228 22.66 -11.60 -6.17
N LEU A 229 21.40 -12.04 -6.37
CA LEU A 229 20.63 -11.88 -7.61
C LEU A 229 21.26 -12.42 -8.91
N LEU A 230 22.31 -13.26 -8.86
CA LEU A 230 23.11 -13.59 -10.05
C LEU A 230 22.27 -14.00 -11.28
N PHE A 231 21.26 -14.84 -11.09
CA PHE A 231 20.33 -15.34 -12.11
C PHE A 231 18.86 -14.97 -11.85
N ASN A 232 18.60 -13.90 -11.07
CA ASN A 232 17.23 -13.49 -10.77
C ASN A 232 16.45 -13.22 -12.07
N ARG A 233 15.27 -13.84 -12.23
CA ARG A 233 14.42 -13.75 -13.44
C ARG A 233 15.08 -14.31 -14.72
N CYS A 234 16.01 -15.24 -14.60
CA CYS A 234 16.43 -16.10 -15.72
C CYS A 234 15.40 -17.21 -15.94
N SER A 235 14.23 -16.85 -16.47
CA SER A 235 13.04 -17.71 -16.51
C SER A 235 13.18 -18.94 -17.41
N LYS A 236 14.08 -18.93 -18.41
CA LYS A 236 14.40 -20.09 -19.27
C LYS A 236 15.55 -20.98 -18.79
N LEU A 237 16.20 -20.63 -17.68
CA LEU A 237 17.35 -21.37 -17.17
C LEU A 237 16.89 -22.76 -16.75
N ASN A 238 17.44 -23.78 -17.41
CA ASN A 238 17.10 -25.18 -17.17
C ASN A 238 18.37 -26.02 -17.01
N ASN A 239 18.29 -27.15 -16.30
CA ASN A 239 19.39 -28.10 -16.13
C ASN A 239 20.73 -27.45 -15.72
N PHE A 240 20.69 -26.54 -14.75
CA PHE A 240 21.88 -25.82 -14.29
C PHE A 240 22.85 -26.76 -13.55
N HIS A 241 24.12 -26.78 -13.98
CA HIS A 241 25.19 -27.53 -13.32
C HIS A 241 25.88 -26.67 -12.27
N PHE A 242 25.82 -27.09 -11.01
CA PHE A 242 26.48 -26.41 -9.90
C PHE A 242 27.94 -26.89 -9.79
N PRO A 243 28.94 -25.98 -9.68
CA PRO A 243 30.34 -26.37 -9.46
C PRO A 243 30.53 -27.21 -8.19
N ALA A 244 31.37 -28.24 -8.25
CA ALA A 244 31.59 -29.15 -7.12
C ALA A 244 32.32 -28.52 -5.91
N THR A 245 32.85 -27.30 -6.05
CA THR A 245 33.48 -26.54 -4.95
C THR A 245 32.61 -25.40 -4.44
N LEU A 246 31.36 -25.29 -4.89
CA LEU A 246 30.44 -24.23 -4.52
C LEU A 246 30.07 -24.32 -3.03
N THR A 247 30.42 -23.30 -2.26
CA THR A 247 30.17 -23.24 -0.81
C THR A 247 28.97 -22.38 -0.42
N TYR A 248 28.56 -21.46 -1.30
CA TYR A 248 27.55 -20.44 -1.00
C TYR A 248 26.70 -20.07 -2.22
N ILE A 249 25.38 -19.99 -2.01
CA ILE A 249 24.41 -19.43 -2.96
C ILE A 249 23.80 -18.17 -2.35
N GLY A 250 23.91 -17.05 -3.06
CA GLY A 250 23.48 -15.72 -2.63
C GLY A 250 21.96 -15.55 -2.48
N LYS A 251 21.55 -14.46 -1.81
CA LYS A 251 20.13 -14.12 -1.66
C LYS A 251 19.49 -13.89 -3.04
N TRP A 252 18.30 -14.44 -3.24
CA TRP A 252 17.50 -14.37 -4.47
C TRP A 252 18.27 -14.76 -5.75
N CYS A 253 19.34 -15.55 -5.63
CA CYS A 253 20.25 -15.89 -6.72
C CYS A 253 19.55 -16.50 -7.94
N PHE A 254 18.61 -17.43 -7.73
CA PHE A 254 17.81 -18.09 -8.76
C PHE A 254 16.32 -17.76 -8.62
N GLN A 255 15.97 -16.65 -7.97
CA GLN A 255 14.55 -16.32 -7.78
C GLN A 255 13.88 -16.04 -9.16
N TYR A 256 12.68 -16.57 -9.39
CA TYR A 256 11.97 -16.55 -10.69
C TYR A 256 12.69 -17.28 -11.84
N CYS A 257 13.48 -18.32 -11.55
CA CYS A 257 13.98 -19.26 -12.56
C CYS A 257 12.90 -20.31 -12.90
N ASP A 258 11.86 -19.86 -13.62
CA ASP A 258 10.63 -20.63 -13.83
C ASP A 258 10.81 -21.96 -14.58
N SER A 259 11.87 -22.14 -15.38
CA SER A 259 12.15 -23.40 -16.11
C SER A 259 13.04 -24.39 -15.34
N LEU A 260 13.47 -24.04 -14.13
CA LEU A 260 14.36 -24.91 -13.35
C LEU A 260 13.54 -26.05 -12.73
N GLU A 261 13.58 -27.23 -13.34
CA GLU A 261 12.80 -28.38 -12.86
C GLU A 261 13.43 -29.14 -11.69
N LYS A 262 14.76 -29.12 -11.61
CA LYS A 262 15.54 -29.86 -10.61
C LYS A 262 16.74 -29.07 -10.13
N VAL A 263 16.98 -29.12 -8.82
CA VAL A 263 18.18 -28.57 -8.17
C VAL A 263 18.88 -29.69 -7.42
N ILE A 264 20.13 -29.97 -7.80
CA ILE A 264 21.00 -30.92 -7.09
C ILE A 264 22.18 -30.13 -6.55
N LEU A 265 22.23 -29.97 -5.23
CA LEU A 265 23.33 -29.28 -4.57
C LEU A 265 24.33 -30.30 -4.03
N ASP A 266 25.61 -30.06 -4.29
CA ASP A 266 26.71 -30.85 -3.76
C ASP A 266 26.92 -30.62 -2.25
N ASP A 267 27.53 -31.58 -1.57
CA ASP A 267 27.80 -31.55 -0.12
C ASP A 267 28.76 -30.41 0.30
N SER A 268 29.47 -29.79 -0.66
CA SER A 268 30.30 -28.59 -0.44
C SER A 268 29.49 -27.33 -0.13
N VAL A 269 28.21 -27.25 -0.52
CA VAL A 269 27.36 -26.08 -0.27
C VAL A 269 27.00 -26.04 1.21
N SER A 270 27.57 -25.06 1.93
CA SER A 270 27.40 -24.89 3.37
C SER A 270 26.34 -23.86 3.76
N MET A 271 25.99 -22.95 2.86
CA MET A 271 25.10 -21.82 3.15
C MET A 271 24.24 -21.44 1.95
N LEU A 272 22.95 -21.28 2.20
CA LEU A 272 21.96 -20.75 1.26
C LEU A 272 21.55 -19.34 1.68
N GLY A 273 21.33 -18.45 0.71
CA GLY A 273 20.79 -17.12 0.93
C GLY A 273 19.26 -17.11 0.96
N ILE A 274 18.70 -16.09 1.62
CA ILE A 274 17.26 -15.80 1.66
C ILE A 274 16.68 -15.81 0.23
N GLY A 275 15.57 -16.52 0.04
CA GLY A 275 14.85 -16.54 -1.24
C GLY A 275 15.64 -17.10 -2.43
N CYS A 276 16.75 -17.82 -2.22
CA CYS A 276 17.67 -18.20 -3.28
C CYS A 276 17.04 -18.97 -4.44
N PHE A 277 15.97 -19.74 -4.21
CA PHE A 277 15.19 -20.45 -5.23
C PHE A 277 13.69 -20.06 -5.19
N GLY A 278 13.37 -18.88 -4.66
CA GLY A 278 11.98 -18.42 -4.55
C GLY A 278 11.32 -18.24 -5.92
N PHE A 279 10.04 -18.52 -6.01
CA PHE A 279 9.20 -18.40 -7.20
C PHE A 279 9.68 -19.23 -8.40
N CYS A 280 10.48 -20.28 -8.20
CA CYS A 280 10.80 -21.24 -9.26
C CYS A 280 9.59 -22.15 -9.51
N SER A 281 8.69 -21.71 -10.39
CA SER A 281 7.35 -22.30 -10.54
C SER A 281 7.30 -23.70 -11.15
N SER A 282 8.35 -24.16 -11.85
CA SER A 282 8.48 -25.54 -12.38
C SER A 282 9.38 -26.45 -11.55
N LEU A 283 9.91 -25.98 -10.42
CA LEU A 283 10.80 -26.77 -9.57
C LEU A 283 10.03 -27.94 -8.93
N LYS A 284 10.44 -29.18 -9.25
CA LYS A 284 9.80 -30.43 -8.79
C LYS A 284 10.63 -31.17 -7.76
N GLU A 285 11.96 -31.11 -7.88
CA GLU A 285 12.90 -31.88 -7.06
C GLU A 285 14.07 -31.02 -6.57
N VAL A 286 14.35 -31.10 -5.27
CA VAL A 286 15.52 -30.47 -4.64
C VAL A 286 16.28 -31.51 -3.83
N SER A 287 17.57 -31.70 -4.15
CA SER A 287 18.53 -32.43 -3.33
C SER A 287 19.40 -31.45 -2.58
N LEU A 288 19.21 -31.39 -1.25
CA LEU A 288 19.95 -30.50 -0.36
C LEU A 288 21.30 -31.11 0.06
N PRO A 289 22.31 -30.29 0.40
CA PRO A 289 23.62 -30.75 0.88
C PRO A 289 23.52 -31.46 2.23
N LYS A 290 24.27 -32.55 2.45
CA LYS A 290 24.17 -33.37 3.67
C LYS A 290 24.49 -32.64 4.98
N ASN A 291 25.30 -31.58 4.92
CA ASN A 291 25.79 -30.87 6.10
C ASN A 291 25.12 -29.50 6.29
N ILE A 292 24.08 -29.18 5.52
CA ILE A 292 23.41 -27.88 5.67
C ILE A 292 22.63 -27.83 6.98
N THR A 293 22.82 -26.75 7.73
CA THR A 293 22.17 -26.56 9.05
C THR A 293 20.94 -25.66 8.98
N THR A 294 20.85 -24.80 7.97
CA THR A 294 19.78 -23.80 7.87
C THR A 294 19.15 -23.78 6.48
N ILE A 295 17.82 -23.87 6.43
CA ILE A 295 17.02 -23.47 5.27
C ILE A 295 16.53 -22.03 5.55
N PRO A 296 17.08 -21.01 4.86
CA PRO A 296 16.81 -19.62 5.19
C PRO A 296 15.39 -19.20 4.80
N ASP A 297 15.00 -18.00 5.25
CA ASP A 297 13.73 -17.40 4.90
C ASP A 297 13.49 -17.40 3.39
N GLU A 298 12.25 -17.67 2.98
CA GLU A 298 11.78 -17.66 1.59
C GLU A 298 12.51 -18.61 0.62
N ALA A 299 13.43 -19.47 1.06
CA ALA A 299 14.36 -20.22 0.20
C ALA A 299 13.71 -20.87 -1.04
N PHE A 300 12.53 -21.47 -0.87
CA PHE A 300 11.71 -22.12 -1.89
C PHE A 300 10.28 -21.56 -1.91
N THR A 301 10.07 -20.31 -1.50
CA THR A 301 8.74 -19.68 -1.50
C THR A 301 8.12 -19.77 -2.88
N SER A 302 6.82 -20.06 -2.97
CA SER A 302 6.04 -20.19 -4.19
C SER A 302 6.61 -21.14 -5.26
N CYS A 303 7.41 -22.14 -4.86
CA CYS A 303 7.75 -23.28 -5.72
C CYS A 303 6.55 -24.22 -5.82
N SER A 304 5.53 -23.81 -6.58
CA SER A 304 4.19 -24.42 -6.59
C SER A 304 4.16 -25.87 -7.08
N THR A 305 5.16 -26.34 -7.82
CA THR A 305 5.24 -27.73 -8.33
C THR A 305 6.13 -28.64 -7.49
N LEU A 306 6.72 -28.15 -6.39
CA LEU A 306 7.66 -28.95 -5.59
C LEU A 306 6.92 -30.10 -4.93
N GLU A 307 7.15 -31.34 -5.38
CA GLU A 307 6.36 -32.50 -4.95
C GLU A 307 6.87 -33.12 -3.65
N VAL A 308 8.20 -33.14 -3.50
CA VAL A 308 8.92 -33.74 -2.38
C VAL A 308 10.10 -32.87 -2.00
N ILE A 309 10.28 -32.68 -0.70
CA ILE A 309 11.52 -32.15 -0.12
C ILE A 309 12.08 -33.18 0.87
N SER A 310 13.32 -33.59 0.64
CA SER A 310 14.05 -34.48 1.56
C SER A 310 15.03 -33.65 2.37
N PHE A 311 14.70 -33.40 3.64
CA PHE A 311 15.58 -32.68 4.55
C PHE A 311 16.74 -33.58 5.03
N PRO A 312 18.00 -33.12 4.94
CA PRO A 312 19.14 -33.76 5.59
C PRO A 312 18.99 -33.74 7.12
N ASP A 313 19.48 -34.77 7.81
CA ASP A 313 19.37 -34.87 9.28
C ASP A 313 20.12 -33.76 10.03
N SER A 314 21.04 -33.05 9.37
CA SER A 314 21.81 -31.92 9.91
C SER A 314 21.02 -30.61 10.01
N VAL A 315 19.84 -30.51 9.39
CA VAL A 315 19.08 -29.24 9.37
C VAL A 315 18.53 -28.95 10.76
N GLU A 316 19.00 -27.84 11.34
CA GLU A 316 18.64 -27.33 12.67
C GLU A 316 17.56 -26.24 12.58
N GLU A 317 17.50 -25.49 11.47
CA GLU A 317 16.60 -24.36 11.31
C GLU A 317 15.90 -24.33 9.94
N ILE A 318 14.58 -24.10 9.97
CA ILE A 318 13.75 -23.82 8.79
C ILE A 318 13.08 -22.46 9.00
N GLY A 319 13.49 -21.48 8.18
CA GLY A 319 13.13 -20.07 8.28
C GLY A 319 11.71 -19.72 7.84
N SER A 320 11.37 -18.44 7.97
CA SER A 320 10.05 -17.91 7.66
C SER A 320 9.73 -18.03 6.18
N MET A 321 8.51 -18.45 5.85
CA MET A 321 8.01 -18.61 4.48
C MET A 321 8.88 -19.47 3.55
N SER A 322 9.78 -20.32 4.08
CA SER A 322 10.77 -21.05 3.26
C SER A 322 10.15 -22.00 2.23
N PHE A 323 8.94 -22.49 2.48
CA PHE A 323 8.11 -23.31 1.59
C PHE A 323 6.68 -22.75 1.48
N TYR A 324 6.52 -21.43 1.68
CA TYR A 324 5.23 -20.76 1.52
C TYR A 324 4.69 -21.00 0.12
N GLY A 325 3.42 -21.37 -0.06
CA GLY A 325 2.85 -21.56 -1.41
C GLY A 325 3.40 -22.76 -2.21
N CYS A 326 4.11 -23.69 -1.56
CA CYS A 326 4.56 -24.94 -2.20
C CYS A 326 3.39 -25.94 -2.33
N ASP A 327 2.43 -25.63 -3.20
CA ASP A 327 1.21 -26.42 -3.39
C ASP A 327 1.46 -27.84 -3.93
N GLY A 328 2.62 -28.14 -4.51
CA GLY A 328 2.98 -29.49 -4.95
C GLY A 328 3.20 -30.47 -3.79
N LEU A 329 3.52 -29.96 -2.60
CA LEU A 329 3.87 -30.79 -1.44
C LEU A 329 2.62 -31.52 -0.92
N THR A 330 2.72 -32.84 -0.80
CA THR A 330 1.64 -33.68 -0.24
C THR A 330 1.97 -34.26 1.13
N SER A 331 3.25 -34.34 1.48
CA SER A 331 3.72 -34.79 2.80
C SER A 331 5.03 -34.12 3.16
N ILE A 332 5.25 -33.88 4.45
CA ILE A 332 6.48 -33.27 4.98
C ILE A 332 7.12 -34.25 5.96
N LYS A 333 8.43 -34.52 5.79
CA LYS A 333 9.24 -35.30 6.74
C LYS A 333 10.36 -34.45 7.29
N LEU A 334 10.20 -33.97 8.52
CA LEU A 334 11.14 -33.09 9.19
C LEU A 334 12.38 -33.83 9.74
N PRO A 335 13.55 -33.17 9.81
CA PRO A 335 14.85 -33.79 10.07
C PRO A 335 15.15 -34.04 11.57
N ALA A 336 16.17 -34.86 11.85
CA ALA A 336 16.55 -35.24 13.21
C ALA A 336 17.06 -34.06 14.07
N ALA A 337 17.93 -33.19 13.54
CA ALA A 337 18.54 -32.09 14.29
C ALA A 337 17.65 -30.84 14.46
N LEU A 338 16.44 -30.81 13.88
CA LEU A 338 15.59 -29.61 13.88
C LEU A 338 15.36 -29.06 15.30
N VAL A 339 15.70 -27.78 15.48
CA VAL A 339 15.53 -27.00 16.72
C VAL A 339 14.55 -25.85 16.49
N ASN A 340 14.67 -25.16 15.36
CA ASN A 340 13.89 -23.97 15.03
C ASN A 340 13.04 -24.22 13.77
N LEU A 341 11.73 -23.97 13.88
CA LEU A 341 10.80 -24.02 12.76
C LEU A 341 9.86 -22.83 12.85
N SER A 342 9.88 -21.96 11.83
CA SER A 342 8.90 -20.87 11.72
C SER A 342 7.49 -21.42 11.51
N THR A 343 6.49 -20.79 12.12
CA THR A 343 5.08 -21.22 12.03
C THR A 343 4.46 -20.98 10.64
N ASP A 344 5.06 -20.10 9.84
CA ASP A 344 4.64 -19.79 8.47
C ASP A 344 5.48 -20.49 7.39
N ALA A 345 6.45 -21.34 7.78
CA ALA A 345 7.38 -21.99 6.85
C ALA A 345 6.65 -22.78 5.73
N PHE A 346 5.49 -23.34 6.04
CA PHE A 346 4.65 -24.12 5.12
C PHE A 346 3.26 -23.51 4.89
N LEU A 347 3.06 -22.23 5.23
CA LEU A 347 1.77 -21.56 5.03
C LEU A 347 1.44 -21.52 3.52
N LYS A 348 0.16 -21.69 3.15
CA LYS A 348 -0.28 -21.85 1.76
C LYS A 348 0.35 -23.04 0.99
N ALA A 349 1.00 -24.00 1.64
CA ALA A 349 1.28 -25.31 1.04
C ALA A 349 0.00 -26.18 1.07
N SER A 350 -0.97 -25.83 0.22
CA SER A 350 -2.39 -26.13 0.43
C SER A 350 -2.76 -27.59 0.23
N ASN A 351 -1.86 -28.41 -0.32
CA ASN A 351 -2.10 -29.83 -0.60
C ASN A 351 -1.44 -30.79 0.41
N VAL A 352 -0.74 -30.28 1.42
CA VAL A 352 -0.07 -31.13 2.42
C VAL A 352 -1.11 -31.87 3.26
N LYS A 353 -1.01 -33.21 3.25
CA LYS A 353 -1.92 -34.12 3.97
C LYS A 353 -1.35 -34.59 5.29
N THR A 354 -0.03 -34.78 5.36
CA THR A 354 0.64 -35.37 6.52
C THR A 354 1.96 -34.67 6.82
N VAL A 355 2.28 -34.59 8.11
CA VAL A 355 3.59 -34.18 8.62
C VAL A 355 4.14 -35.30 9.49
N LYS A 356 5.43 -35.60 9.34
CA LYS A 356 6.19 -36.57 10.13
C LYS A 356 7.48 -35.90 10.61
N ILE A 357 8.02 -36.38 11.71
CA ILE A 357 9.29 -35.96 12.29
C ILE A 357 10.14 -37.19 12.54
N SER A 358 11.47 -37.08 12.39
CA SER A 358 12.41 -38.16 12.73
C SER A 358 12.25 -38.62 14.18
N HIS A 359 12.34 -39.93 14.43
CA HIS A 359 12.31 -40.51 15.77
C HIS A 359 13.47 -40.07 16.67
N GLN A 360 14.53 -39.53 16.07
CA GLN A 360 15.70 -38.98 16.76
C GLN A 360 15.51 -37.51 17.15
N ASN A 361 14.46 -36.84 16.66
CA ASN A 361 14.21 -35.46 17.05
C ASN A 361 13.62 -35.42 18.48
N HIS A 362 14.28 -34.69 19.37
CA HIS A 362 13.88 -34.54 20.76
C HIS A 362 13.15 -33.22 21.05
N ASN A 363 13.06 -32.31 20.08
CA ASN A 363 12.47 -30.98 20.23
C ASN A 363 11.00 -30.95 19.80
N PHE A 364 10.66 -31.73 18.77
CA PHE A 364 9.35 -31.78 18.13
C PHE A 364 8.81 -33.20 18.10
N TYR A 365 7.49 -33.31 18.13
CA TYR A 365 6.79 -34.58 17.95
C TYR A 365 5.46 -34.33 17.25
N VAL A 366 4.93 -35.36 16.59
CA VAL A 366 3.65 -35.32 15.89
C VAL A 366 2.64 -36.15 16.67
N GLU A 367 1.54 -35.53 17.08
CA GLU A 367 0.42 -36.19 17.73
C GLU A 367 -0.87 -35.83 16.97
N ASN A 368 -1.66 -36.83 16.57
CA ASN A 368 -2.92 -36.62 15.82
C ASN A 368 -2.76 -35.74 14.56
N SER A 369 -1.68 -35.96 13.80
CA SER A 369 -1.31 -35.17 12.60
C SER A 369 -0.95 -33.71 12.87
N ILE A 370 -0.75 -33.32 14.13
CA ILE A 370 -0.36 -31.98 14.54
C ILE A 370 1.10 -32.00 15.00
N LEU A 371 1.90 -31.11 14.43
CA LEU A 371 3.28 -30.87 14.85
C LEU A 371 3.32 -29.90 16.03
N ARG A 372 4.03 -30.30 17.09
CA ARG A 372 4.21 -29.47 18.28
C ARG A 372 5.55 -29.74 18.97
N ASN A 373 5.95 -28.82 19.84
CA ASN A 373 7.06 -29.02 20.79
C ASN A 373 6.51 -29.23 22.22
N SER A 374 7.38 -29.20 23.23
CA SER A 374 6.99 -29.45 24.63
C SER A 374 5.96 -28.47 25.21
N LYS A 375 5.79 -27.29 24.62
CA LYS A 375 4.88 -26.23 25.14
C LYS A 375 3.87 -25.72 24.12
N ARG A 376 4.17 -25.85 22.83
CA ARG A 376 3.55 -25.06 21.75
C ARG A 376 3.21 -25.89 20.53
N LEU A 377 2.01 -25.68 20.02
CA LEU A 377 1.52 -26.19 18.74
C LEU A 377 2.01 -25.31 17.61
N ILE A 378 2.56 -25.92 16.56
CA ILE A 378 3.29 -25.21 15.51
C ILE A 378 2.57 -25.29 14.17
N TYR A 379 2.13 -26.48 13.76
CA TYR A 379 1.59 -26.68 12.43
C TYR A 379 0.67 -27.89 12.34
N MET A 380 -0.44 -27.73 11.63
CA MET A 380 -1.30 -28.81 11.18
C MET A 380 -1.42 -28.75 9.65
N PRO A 381 -1.23 -29.87 8.93
CA PRO A 381 -1.39 -29.90 7.49
C PRO A 381 -2.79 -29.41 7.04
N PRO A 382 -2.89 -28.50 6.04
CA PRO A 382 -4.16 -27.99 5.51
C PRO A 382 -5.16 -29.07 5.08
N LYS A 383 -4.66 -30.17 4.49
CA LYS A 383 -5.48 -31.34 4.07
C LYS A 383 -5.41 -32.51 5.06
N SER A 384 -5.11 -32.26 6.33
CA SER A 384 -5.29 -33.26 7.38
C SER A 384 -6.72 -33.80 7.38
N THR A 385 -6.92 -35.07 7.74
CA THR A 385 -8.24 -35.71 7.76
C THR A 385 -9.06 -35.37 9.00
N ALA A 386 -8.48 -34.65 9.97
CA ALA A 386 -9.19 -34.32 11.21
C ALA A 386 -10.31 -33.31 10.94
N THR A 387 -11.52 -33.67 11.36
CA THR A 387 -12.71 -32.81 11.27
C THR A 387 -13.01 -32.09 12.57
N GLU A 388 -12.46 -32.57 13.69
CA GLU A 388 -12.67 -32.03 15.03
C GLU A 388 -11.32 -31.88 15.73
N LEU A 389 -11.18 -30.83 16.52
CA LEU A 389 -9.97 -30.51 17.25
C LEU A 389 -10.30 -30.27 18.72
N THR A 390 -9.58 -30.91 19.64
CA THR A 390 -9.66 -30.63 21.09
C THR A 390 -8.28 -30.36 21.63
N LEU A 391 -8.08 -29.18 22.21
CA LEU A 391 -6.81 -28.73 22.79
C LEU A 391 -6.99 -28.35 24.26
N ASN A 392 -6.05 -28.79 25.09
CA ASN A 392 -6.03 -28.50 26.53
C ASN A 392 -4.62 -28.16 27.01
N ASN A 393 -4.48 -27.08 27.78
CA ASN A 393 -3.24 -26.71 28.48
C ASN A 393 -2.00 -26.58 27.56
N ILE A 394 -2.17 -25.95 26.39
CA ILE A 394 -1.12 -25.79 25.38
C ILE A 394 -1.02 -24.32 24.91
N GLU A 395 0.14 -23.93 24.39
CA GLU A 395 0.33 -22.69 23.64
C GLU A 395 0.01 -22.90 22.15
N ILE A 396 -0.77 -22.02 21.55
CA ILE A 396 -1.25 -22.14 20.17
C ILE A 396 -0.56 -21.05 19.34
N GLY A 397 0.38 -21.43 18.48
CA GLY A 397 1.21 -20.50 17.72
C GLY A 397 0.51 -19.86 16.51
N ALA A 398 1.10 -18.80 15.95
CA ALA A 398 0.51 -18.15 14.79
C ALA A 398 0.32 -19.12 13.60
N ASN A 399 -0.73 -18.91 12.79
CA ASN A 399 -1.02 -19.70 11.57
C ASN A 399 -1.18 -21.22 11.73
N CYS A 400 -1.26 -21.78 12.95
CA CYS A 400 -1.15 -23.23 13.16
C CYS A 400 -2.14 -24.11 12.38
N PHE A 401 -3.38 -23.66 12.24
CA PHE A 401 -4.44 -24.34 11.50
C PHE A 401 -4.83 -23.55 10.24
N ALA A 402 -4.01 -22.59 9.81
CA ALA A 402 -4.32 -21.80 8.64
C ALA A 402 -4.57 -22.71 7.44
N ASP A 403 -5.63 -22.42 6.69
CA ASP A 403 -6.08 -23.20 5.53
C ASP A 403 -6.48 -24.66 5.84
N CYS A 404 -6.69 -25.05 7.11
CA CYS A 404 -7.22 -26.37 7.47
C CYS A 404 -8.68 -26.56 7.03
N ILE A 405 -8.89 -26.85 5.74
CA ILE A 405 -10.19 -26.89 5.09
C ILE A 405 -11.10 -28.04 5.54
N ASN A 406 -10.58 -29.08 6.20
CA ASN A 406 -11.41 -30.19 6.66
C ASN A 406 -11.93 -30.00 8.09
N LEU A 407 -11.36 -29.04 8.83
CA LEU A 407 -11.73 -28.80 10.22
C LEU A 407 -13.11 -28.16 10.30
N LYS A 408 -14.01 -28.77 11.07
CA LYS A 408 -15.41 -28.32 11.26
C LYS A 408 -15.68 -27.80 12.66
N SER A 409 -15.01 -28.33 13.68
CA SER A 409 -15.17 -27.87 15.06
C SER A 409 -13.85 -27.83 15.81
N ALA A 410 -13.72 -26.88 16.74
CA ALA A 410 -12.59 -26.80 17.66
C ALA A 410 -13.02 -26.50 19.10
N VAL A 411 -12.42 -27.19 20.06
CA VAL A 411 -12.62 -26.98 21.50
C VAL A 411 -11.27 -26.64 22.14
N LEU A 412 -11.15 -25.43 22.66
CA LEU A 412 -9.93 -24.90 23.27
C LEU A 412 -10.16 -24.71 24.77
N THR A 413 -9.37 -25.39 25.59
CA THR A 413 -9.49 -25.36 27.06
C THR A 413 -8.15 -25.06 27.71
N ASN A 414 -8.12 -24.20 28.73
CA ASN A 414 -6.92 -23.85 29.50
C ASN A 414 -5.68 -23.49 28.65
N CYS A 415 -5.85 -23.03 27.42
CA CYS A 415 -4.72 -22.65 26.57
C CYS A 415 -4.09 -21.39 27.14
N LYS A 416 -2.75 -21.29 27.06
CA LYS A 416 -2.01 -20.18 27.67
C LYS A 416 -2.01 -18.94 26.77
N ASN A 417 -1.98 -19.14 25.46
CA ASN A 417 -2.09 -18.12 24.43
C ASN A 417 -2.79 -18.70 23.19
N ILE A 418 -3.31 -17.81 22.34
CA ILE A 418 -3.82 -18.10 21.01
C ILE A 418 -3.35 -16.97 20.10
N GLU A 419 -2.37 -17.25 19.27
CA GLU A 419 -1.74 -16.25 18.41
C GLU A 419 -2.53 -15.98 17.12
N GLU A 420 -2.07 -14.96 16.39
CA GLU A 420 -2.70 -14.44 15.19
C GLU A 420 -2.89 -15.50 14.11
N ARG A 421 -3.97 -15.34 13.33
CA ARG A 421 -4.26 -16.16 12.14
C ARG A 421 -4.33 -17.66 12.38
N CYS A 422 -4.41 -18.16 13.62
CA CYS A 422 -4.31 -19.61 13.82
C CYS A 422 -5.45 -20.39 13.14
N PHE A 423 -6.68 -19.85 13.02
CA PHE A 423 -7.76 -20.47 12.21
C PHE A 423 -8.06 -19.69 10.92
N TYR A 424 -7.06 -18.98 10.39
CA TYR A 424 -7.19 -18.20 9.15
C TYR A 424 -7.57 -19.10 7.97
N ASP A 425 -8.62 -18.73 7.23
CA ASP A 425 -9.13 -19.48 6.06
C ASP A 425 -9.46 -20.97 6.35
N CYS A 426 -9.77 -21.34 7.60
CA CYS A 426 -10.44 -22.62 7.90
C CYS A 426 -11.88 -22.60 7.38
N SER A 427 -12.04 -22.68 6.06
CA SER A 427 -13.29 -22.39 5.33
C SER A 427 -14.48 -23.30 5.63
N ASN A 428 -14.28 -24.42 6.34
CA ASN A 428 -15.35 -25.30 6.81
C ASN A 428 -15.52 -25.31 8.33
N LEU A 429 -14.80 -24.46 9.08
CA LEU A 429 -14.91 -24.37 10.52
C LEU A 429 -16.24 -23.72 10.91
N GLU A 430 -17.15 -24.51 11.47
CA GLU A 430 -18.54 -24.15 11.76
C GLU A 430 -18.74 -23.78 13.24
N THR A 431 -17.98 -24.39 14.16
CA THR A 431 -18.10 -24.14 15.60
C THR A 431 -16.74 -24.05 16.30
N VAL A 432 -16.61 -23.12 17.25
CA VAL A 432 -15.44 -23.01 18.12
C VAL A 432 -15.90 -22.72 19.55
N THR A 433 -15.44 -23.52 20.50
CA THR A 433 -15.68 -23.33 21.94
C THR A 433 -14.36 -22.97 22.61
N ILE A 434 -14.33 -21.86 23.36
CA ILE A 434 -13.11 -21.35 24.00
C ILE A 434 -13.33 -21.19 25.50
N SER A 435 -12.50 -21.86 26.30
CA SER A 435 -12.51 -21.84 27.76
C SER A 435 -11.07 -21.72 28.26
N CYS A 436 -10.44 -20.58 27.96
CA CYS A 436 -9.02 -20.32 28.22
C CYS A 436 -8.88 -19.09 29.14
N PRO A 437 -8.86 -19.25 30.48
CA PRO A 437 -8.92 -18.13 31.41
C PRO A 437 -7.69 -17.20 31.40
N LEU A 438 -6.56 -17.67 30.85
CA LEU A 438 -5.33 -16.89 30.72
C LEU A 438 -5.28 -16.05 29.44
N VAL A 439 -6.16 -16.33 28.47
CA VAL A 439 -6.20 -15.59 27.20
C VAL A 439 -7.06 -14.35 27.39
N THR A 440 -6.44 -13.18 27.26
CA THR A 440 -7.09 -11.88 27.46
C THR A 440 -7.43 -11.15 26.16
N GLU A 441 -7.05 -11.71 25.02
CA GLU A 441 -7.20 -11.10 23.71
C GLU A 441 -7.48 -12.15 22.65
N PHE A 442 -8.34 -11.82 21.69
CA PHE A 442 -8.36 -12.52 20.41
C PHE A 442 -7.42 -11.81 19.46
N SER A 443 -6.31 -12.47 19.12
CA SER A 443 -5.26 -11.95 18.24
C SER A 443 -5.77 -11.72 16.81
N ASP A 444 -5.01 -10.95 16.03
CA ASP A 444 -5.39 -10.52 14.69
C ASP A 444 -5.75 -11.70 13.76
N GLU A 445 -6.83 -11.51 12.99
CA GLU A 445 -7.34 -12.41 11.95
C GLU A 445 -7.59 -13.85 12.41
N LEU A 446 -7.77 -14.06 13.72
CA LEU A 446 -7.85 -15.39 14.34
C LEU A 446 -8.86 -16.33 13.67
N PHE A 447 -10.04 -15.83 13.29
CA PHE A 447 -11.10 -16.60 12.63
C PHE A 447 -11.44 -16.06 11.23
N CYS A 448 -10.54 -15.30 10.61
CA CYS A 448 -10.78 -14.72 9.29
C CYS A 448 -11.11 -15.82 8.26
N GLY A 449 -12.16 -15.63 7.46
CA GLY A 449 -12.55 -16.56 6.39
C GLY A 449 -13.19 -17.87 6.86
N THR A 450 -13.56 -17.99 8.14
CA THR A 450 -14.22 -19.20 8.67
C THR A 450 -15.72 -19.25 8.36
N LYS A 451 -16.33 -20.42 8.57
CA LYS A 451 -17.76 -20.69 8.36
C LYS A 451 -18.58 -20.63 9.66
N LEU A 452 -18.06 -19.95 10.68
CA LEU A 452 -18.72 -19.82 11.98
C LEU A 452 -20.12 -19.24 11.79
N SER A 453 -21.13 -19.88 12.38
CA SER A 453 -22.51 -19.38 12.39
C SER A 453 -22.79 -18.52 13.63
N GLU A 454 -22.18 -18.87 14.76
CA GLU A 454 -22.22 -18.11 16.00
C GLU A 454 -20.89 -18.23 16.75
N ILE A 455 -20.60 -17.26 17.61
CA ILE A 455 -19.50 -17.33 18.55
C ILE A 455 -19.83 -16.65 19.88
N GLU A 456 -19.35 -17.25 20.96
CA GLU A 456 -19.37 -16.69 22.29
C GLU A 456 -17.98 -16.18 22.67
N ILE A 457 -17.87 -14.88 22.94
CA ILE A 457 -16.65 -14.23 23.41
C ILE A 457 -16.50 -14.50 24.93
N PRO A 458 -15.50 -15.28 25.36
CA PRO A 458 -15.35 -15.70 26.77
C PRO A 458 -15.01 -14.54 27.69
N LYS A 459 -15.40 -14.66 28.97
CA LYS A 459 -15.22 -13.64 30.04
C LYS A 459 -13.81 -13.06 30.14
N SER A 460 -12.77 -13.83 29.84
CA SER A 460 -11.38 -13.41 29.95
C SER A 460 -10.96 -12.41 28.87
N ILE A 461 -11.65 -12.35 27.73
CA ILE A 461 -11.27 -11.53 26.57
C ILE A 461 -11.62 -10.07 26.78
N LEU A 462 -10.61 -9.21 26.86
CA LEU A 462 -10.72 -7.76 27.02
C LEU A 462 -10.53 -6.99 25.71
N ILE A 463 -9.87 -7.60 24.73
CA ILE A 463 -9.51 -7.00 23.44
C ILE A 463 -9.86 -7.98 22.32
N ILE A 464 -10.49 -7.48 21.26
CA ILE A 464 -10.66 -8.19 19.99
C ILE A 464 -9.77 -7.49 18.98
N GLY A 465 -8.79 -8.21 18.43
CA GLY A 465 -7.80 -7.71 17.47
C GLY A 465 -8.40 -7.37 16.11
N ASN A 466 -7.52 -7.04 15.16
CA ASN A 466 -7.89 -6.65 13.81
C ASN A 466 -8.38 -7.85 13.01
N GLY A 467 -9.47 -7.70 12.25
CA GLY A 467 -9.91 -8.68 11.26
C GLY A 467 -10.33 -10.04 11.83
N VAL A 468 -10.55 -10.16 13.15
CA VAL A 468 -10.81 -11.45 13.83
C VAL A 468 -11.90 -12.26 13.14
N PHE A 469 -12.99 -11.62 12.70
CA PHE A 469 -14.10 -12.25 11.97
C PHE A 469 -14.25 -11.74 10.53
N LYS A 470 -13.18 -11.16 9.97
CA LYS A 470 -13.19 -10.67 8.59
C LYS A 470 -13.56 -11.80 7.64
N ASN A 471 -14.44 -11.53 6.68
CA ASN A 471 -14.94 -12.50 5.71
C ASN A 471 -15.66 -13.73 6.32
N CYS A 472 -16.09 -13.69 7.59
CA CYS A 472 -16.96 -14.71 8.17
C CYS A 472 -18.39 -14.55 7.66
N LYS A 473 -18.61 -14.89 6.38
CA LYS A 473 -19.86 -14.64 5.64
C LYS A 473 -21.08 -15.39 6.21
N TYR A 474 -20.85 -16.39 7.06
CA TYR A 474 -21.90 -17.21 7.67
C TYR A 474 -22.26 -16.80 9.10
N LEU A 475 -21.49 -15.86 9.69
CA LEU A 475 -21.65 -15.43 11.06
C LEU A 475 -22.97 -14.67 11.22
N GLN A 476 -23.84 -15.19 12.07
CA GLN A 476 -25.18 -14.65 12.34
C GLN A 476 -25.27 -14.02 13.73
N LYS A 477 -24.49 -14.53 14.71
CA LYS A 477 -24.62 -14.13 16.11
C LYS A 477 -23.27 -14.07 16.80
N VAL A 478 -23.05 -12.99 17.55
CA VAL A 478 -21.90 -12.81 18.46
C VAL A 478 -22.44 -12.52 19.85
N THR A 479 -22.06 -13.33 20.84
CA THR A 479 -22.47 -13.17 22.23
C THR A 479 -21.27 -12.80 23.08
N PHE A 480 -21.38 -11.78 23.93
CA PHE A 480 -20.30 -11.36 24.82
C PHE A 480 -20.58 -11.81 26.25
N GLN A 481 -19.70 -12.62 26.83
CA GLN A 481 -19.65 -12.81 28.28
C GLN A 481 -18.64 -11.88 28.95
N SER A 482 -17.78 -11.23 28.15
CA SER A 482 -16.70 -10.39 28.63
C SER A 482 -16.99 -8.90 28.64
N GLU A 483 -16.15 -8.18 29.38
CA GLU A 483 -16.09 -6.72 29.43
C GLU A 483 -15.10 -6.19 28.39
N VAL A 484 -15.33 -6.51 27.10
CA VAL A 484 -14.47 -6.05 26.00
C VAL A 484 -14.36 -4.52 26.03
N THR A 485 -13.13 -4.03 25.90
CA THR A 485 -12.81 -2.60 25.93
C THR A 485 -12.43 -2.04 24.56
N SER A 486 -11.96 -2.89 23.63
CA SER A 486 -11.56 -2.49 22.28
C SER A 486 -11.91 -3.57 21.26
N ILE A 487 -12.36 -3.14 20.08
CA ILE A 487 -12.58 -3.96 18.89
C ILE A 487 -11.72 -3.37 17.76
N GLY A 488 -10.85 -4.19 17.17
CA GLY A 488 -9.87 -3.79 16.16
C GLY A 488 -10.46 -3.49 14.79
N ASP A 489 -9.59 -3.09 13.88
CA ASP A 489 -9.93 -2.71 12.51
C ASP A 489 -10.45 -3.91 11.74
N TYR A 490 -11.39 -3.70 10.80
CA TYR A 490 -11.92 -4.73 9.91
C TYR A 490 -12.58 -5.96 10.58
N CYS A 491 -12.84 -5.91 11.90
CA CYS A 491 -13.19 -7.08 12.70
C CYS A 491 -14.38 -7.89 12.16
N PHE A 492 -15.43 -7.23 11.67
CA PHE A 492 -16.64 -7.83 11.10
C PHE A 492 -16.85 -7.47 9.62
N THR A 493 -15.76 -7.11 8.92
CA THR A 493 -15.83 -6.78 7.49
C THR A 493 -16.37 -7.99 6.70
N ASN A 494 -17.34 -7.75 5.81
CA ASN A 494 -18.01 -8.75 4.99
C ASN A 494 -18.73 -9.86 5.78
N CYS A 495 -19.12 -9.61 7.03
CA CYS A 495 -20.05 -10.47 7.78
C CYS A 495 -21.49 -10.28 7.30
N ILE A 496 -21.78 -10.70 6.06
CA ILE A 496 -23.04 -10.42 5.35
C ILE A 496 -24.29 -11.04 5.97
N LYS A 497 -24.17 -12.04 6.86
CA LYS A 497 -25.29 -12.66 7.59
C LYS A 497 -25.46 -12.13 9.02
N LEU A 498 -24.60 -11.23 9.47
CA LEU A 498 -24.64 -10.67 10.81
C LEU A 498 -25.69 -9.56 10.87
N ILE A 499 -26.86 -9.85 11.44
CA ILE A 499 -28.02 -8.94 11.42
C ILE A 499 -27.94 -7.88 12.53
N THR A 500 -27.47 -8.26 13.72
CA THR A 500 -27.31 -7.36 14.87
C THR A 500 -26.18 -7.85 15.78
N VAL A 501 -25.55 -6.94 16.51
CA VAL A 501 -24.53 -7.23 17.52
C VAL A 501 -24.78 -6.38 18.76
N ASN A 502 -24.95 -7.05 19.91
CA ASN A 502 -25.10 -6.38 21.20
C ASN A 502 -23.72 -6.09 21.79
N LEU A 503 -23.17 -4.91 21.51
CA LEU A 503 -21.86 -4.51 21.99
C LEU A 503 -21.87 -4.21 23.51
N PRO A 504 -20.86 -4.68 24.29
CA PRO A 504 -20.72 -4.31 25.69
C PRO A 504 -20.55 -2.80 25.88
N GLN A 505 -21.15 -2.24 26.94
CA GLN A 505 -21.02 -0.80 27.26
C GLN A 505 -19.62 -0.40 27.75
N THR A 506 -18.77 -1.40 28.03
CA THR A 506 -17.36 -1.23 28.40
C THR A 506 -16.45 -0.92 27.22
N VAL A 507 -16.91 -1.14 25.98
CA VAL A 507 -16.16 -0.82 24.76
C VAL A 507 -15.92 0.69 24.65
N ARG A 508 -14.66 1.06 24.44
CA ARG A 508 -14.17 2.44 24.31
C ARG A 508 -13.74 2.78 22.89
N THR A 509 -13.32 1.79 22.13
CA THR A 509 -12.79 1.94 20.77
C THR A 509 -13.35 0.85 19.85
N ILE A 510 -13.73 1.26 18.64
CA ILE A 510 -14.11 0.39 17.52
C ILE A 510 -13.27 0.83 16.33
N GLY A 511 -12.55 -0.11 15.74
CA GLY A 511 -11.57 0.14 14.68
C GLY A 511 -12.15 0.59 13.35
N ILE A 512 -11.26 0.95 12.43
CA ILE A 512 -11.54 1.37 11.05
C ILE A 512 -12.25 0.23 10.31
N GLU A 513 -13.29 0.58 9.54
CA GLU A 513 -14.02 -0.37 8.68
C GLU A 513 -14.53 -1.64 9.38
N CYS A 514 -14.69 -1.57 10.72
CA CYS A 514 -15.03 -2.71 11.56
C CYS A 514 -16.28 -3.46 11.08
N PHE A 515 -17.28 -2.78 10.54
CA PHE A 515 -18.51 -3.38 10.03
C PHE A 515 -18.69 -3.22 8.51
N HIS A 516 -17.63 -2.88 7.76
CA HIS A 516 -17.70 -2.68 6.32
C HIS A 516 -18.36 -3.88 5.60
N GLY A 517 -19.37 -3.62 4.76
CA GLY A 517 -20.07 -4.67 4.00
C GLY A 517 -20.82 -5.69 4.87
N SER A 518 -21.05 -5.41 6.16
CA SER A 518 -21.79 -6.32 7.04
C SER A 518 -23.30 -6.31 6.76
N GLY A 519 -23.97 -7.39 7.16
CA GLY A 519 -25.42 -7.56 6.99
C GLY A 519 -26.29 -6.84 8.03
N LEU A 520 -25.71 -5.91 8.81
CA LEU A 520 -26.38 -5.30 9.95
C LEU A 520 -27.65 -4.57 9.51
N THR A 521 -28.75 -4.79 10.23
CA THR A 521 -30.00 -4.02 10.05
C THR A 521 -30.15 -2.91 11.07
N GLU A 522 -29.63 -3.15 12.27
CA GLU A 522 -29.61 -2.20 13.38
C GLU A 522 -28.37 -2.43 14.26
N ILE A 523 -27.91 -1.38 14.93
CA ILE A 523 -26.84 -1.49 15.94
C ILE A 523 -26.98 -0.41 17.02
N ALA A 524 -26.74 -0.81 18.27
CA ALA A 524 -26.60 0.12 19.39
C ALA A 524 -25.13 0.26 19.78
N LEU A 525 -24.59 1.46 19.61
CA LEU A 525 -23.21 1.77 19.93
C LEU A 525 -23.02 2.03 21.44
N PRO A 526 -21.87 1.63 22.01
CA PRO A 526 -21.52 1.92 23.40
C PRO A 526 -21.55 3.42 23.70
N THR A 527 -22.08 3.79 24.88
CA THR A 527 -22.24 5.20 25.29
C THR A 527 -20.93 5.94 25.57
N ARG A 528 -19.81 5.23 25.68
CA ARG A 528 -18.48 5.77 25.98
C ARG A 528 -17.63 6.08 24.75
N LEU A 529 -18.11 5.79 23.54
CA LEU A 529 -17.38 6.15 22.32
C LEU A 529 -17.28 7.68 22.17
N GLU A 530 -16.09 8.17 21.86
CA GLU A 530 -15.82 9.60 21.63
C GLU A 530 -15.88 9.97 20.14
N PHE A 531 -15.72 9.00 19.24
CA PHE A 531 -15.79 9.17 17.79
C PHE A 531 -16.28 7.89 17.12
N LEU A 532 -16.79 8.03 15.89
CA LEU A 532 -16.97 6.90 14.99
C LEU A 532 -15.77 6.82 14.04
N SER A 533 -15.10 5.68 13.97
CA SER A 533 -13.91 5.44 13.14
C SER A 533 -14.19 5.61 11.64
N LYS A 534 -13.10 5.77 10.87
CA LYS A 534 -13.16 5.86 9.41
C LYS A 534 -13.84 4.60 8.85
N GLY A 535 -14.83 4.81 8.01
CA GLY A 535 -15.48 3.76 7.26
C GLY A 535 -16.23 2.70 8.07
N MET A 536 -16.56 2.97 9.34
CA MET A 536 -17.09 1.96 10.27
C MET A 536 -18.22 1.10 9.67
N PHE A 537 -19.14 1.72 8.93
CA PHE A 537 -20.31 1.07 8.31
C PHE A 537 -20.36 1.24 6.78
N ILE A 538 -19.21 1.37 6.10
CA ILE A 538 -19.20 1.48 4.63
C ILE A 538 -19.95 0.28 4.03
N ASP A 539 -20.85 0.54 3.09
CA ASP A 539 -21.61 -0.47 2.34
C ASP A 539 -22.40 -1.46 3.24
N CYS A 540 -22.81 -1.01 4.43
CA CYS A 540 -23.83 -1.71 5.21
C CYS A 540 -25.21 -1.52 4.57
N LEU A 541 -25.44 -2.19 3.43
CA LEU A 541 -26.62 -2.00 2.57
C LEU A 541 -27.96 -2.28 3.27
N SER A 542 -27.95 -3.03 4.37
CA SER A 542 -29.14 -3.36 5.15
C SER A 542 -29.39 -2.46 6.35
N LEU A 543 -28.43 -1.59 6.71
CA LEU A 543 -28.47 -0.82 7.94
C LEU A 543 -29.52 0.27 7.87
N SER A 544 -30.47 0.25 8.82
CA SER A 544 -31.65 1.11 8.82
C SER A 544 -31.82 1.93 10.11
N ASP A 545 -31.25 1.48 11.23
CA ASP A 545 -31.25 2.21 12.50
C ASP A 545 -29.90 2.10 13.22
N VAL A 546 -29.43 3.20 13.78
CA VAL A 546 -28.16 3.28 14.51
C VAL A 546 -28.38 4.13 15.76
N VAL A 547 -28.16 3.54 16.94
CA VAL A 547 -28.23 4.25 18.21
C VAL A 547 -26.82 4.69 18.59
N ILE A 548 -26.59 6.01 18.62
CA ILE A 548 -25.27 6.62 18.88
C ILE A 548 -25.25 7.21 20.30
N GLY A 549 -24.15 7.00 21.02
CA GLY A 549 -23.91 7.61 22.33
C GLY A 549 -23.72 9.14 22.26
N GLN A 550 -24.14 9.85 23.31
CA GLN A 550 -24.11 11.32 23.31
C GLN A 550 -22.69 11.93 23.29
N LYS A 551 -21.67 11.17 23.71
CA LYS A 551 -20.28 11.64 23.80
C LYS A 551 -19.52 11.67 22.46
N VAL A 552 -20.16 11.35 21.35
CA VAL A 552 -19.49 11.33 20.04
C VAL A 552 -19.31 12.76 19.51
N TYR A 553 -18.06 13.19 19.35
CA TYR A 553 -17.68 14.53 18.89
C TYR A 553 -17.47 14.61 17.38
N VAL A 554 -17.13 13.50 16.72
CA VAL A 554 -16.78 13.48 15.30
C VAL A 554 -17.33 12.23 14.62
N PHE A 555 -17.92 12.41 13.44
CA PHE A 555 -18.13 11.33 12.47
C PHE A 555 -17.00 11.36 11.44
N ASN A 556 -16.15 10.32 11.40
CA ASN A 556 -15.00 10.28 10.51
C ASN A 556 -15.37 9.95 9.06
N ASP A 557 -14.36 9.99 8.18
CA ASP A 557 -14.52 9.82 6.75
C ASP A 557 -15.26 8.52 6.42
N PHE A 558 -16.20 8.59 5.48
CA PHE A 558 -16.96 7.45 4.96
C PHE A 558 -17.76 6.65 6.00
N CYS A 559 -17.95 7.14 7.23
CA CYS A 559 -18.49 6.36 8.35
C CYS A 559 -19.78 5.56 8.02
N PHE A 560 -20.70 6.14 7.26
CA PHE A 560 -21.96 5.54 6.81
C PHE A 560 -22.09 5.52 5.27
N SER A 561 -20.99 5.66 4.54
CA SER A 561 -21.02 5.69 3.06
C SER A 561 -21.67 4.41 2.52
N GLY A 562 -22.59 4.53 1.57
CA GLY A 562 -23.30 3.39 0.98
C GLY A 562 -24.34 2.74 1.90
N CYS A 563 -24.67 3.29 3.07
CA CYS A 563 -25.78 2.80 3.90
C CYS A 563 -27.15 3.15 3.29
N GLU A 564 -27.53 2.46 2.21
CA GLU A 564 -28.67 2.80 1.37
C GLU A 564 -30.02 2.79 2.11
N LYS A 565 -30.20 1.93 3.12
CA LYS A 565 -31.43 1.82 3.92
C LYS A 565 -31.50 2.74 5.14
N LEU A 566 -30.45 3.50 5.43
CA LEU A 566 -30.40 4.39 6.58
C LEU A 566 -31.34 5.57 6.36
N SER A 567 -32.53 5.52 6.97
CA SER A 567 -33.61 6.48 6.70
C SER A 567 -33.63 7.69 7.64
N LYS A 568 -33.07 7.50 8.83
CA LYS A 568 -32.95 8.48 9.92
C LYS A 568 -31.66 8.22 10.69
N ILE A 569 -31.09 9.27 11.28
CA ILE A 569 -29.99 9.15 12.22
C ILE A 569 -30.13 10.21 13.31
N SER A 570 -29.91 9.83 14.56
CA SER A 570 -29.91 10.77 15.67
C SER A 570 -28.53 11.40 15.80
N ILE A 571 -28.46 12.72 15.75
CA ILE A 571 -27.20 13.47 15.89
C ILE A 571 -26.88 13.66 17.38
N PRO A 572 -25.68 13.24 17.85
CA PRO A 572 -25.25 13.43 19.23
C PRO A 572 -25.19 14.91 19.62
N GLU A 573 -25.51 15.22 20.89
CA GLU A 573 -25.53 16.59 21.41
C GLU A 573 -24.20 17.34 21.24
N PHE A 574 -23.07 16.62 21.37
CA PHE A 574 -21.71 17.19 21.31
C PHE A 574 -21.02 17.01 19.95
N LEU A 575 -21.72 16.60 18.90
CA LEU A 575 -21.10 16.44 17.57
C LEU A 575 -20.60 17.80 17.05
N GLU A 576 -19.32 17.89 16.71
CA GLU A 576 -18.68 19.11 16.20
C GLU A 576 -18.45 19.07 14.69
N GLU A 577 -18.18 17.90 14.14
CA GLU A 577 -17.74 17.75 12.75
C GLU A 577 -18.24 16.47 12.07
N ILE A 578 -18.71 16.62 10.83
CA ILE A 578 -19.05 15.54 9.90
C ILE A 578 -18.00 15.55 8.79
N LYS A 579 -17.18 14.50 8.71
CA LYS A 579 -16.07 14.43 7.77
C LYS A 579 -16.46 13.94 6.37
N GLN A 580 -15.47 13.82 5.50
CA GLN A 580 -15.62 13.58 4.07
C GLN A 580 -16.46 12.32 3.78
N SER A 581 -17.41 12.44 2.87
CA SER A 581 -18.25 11.32 2.40
C SER A 581 -18.99 10.55 3.50
N CYS A 582 -19.16 11.12 4.70
CA CYS A 582 -19.68 10.40 5.87
C CYS A 582 -21.03 9.71 5.60
N PHE A 583 -21.95 10.36 4.88
CA PHE A 583 -23.27 9.84 4.49
C PHE A 583 -23.41 9.71 2.97
N SER A 584 -22.30 9.67 2.22
CA SER A 584 -22.35 9.58 0.76
C SER A 584 -23.12 8.33 0.34
N GLY A 585 -24.11 8.46 -0.55
CA GLY A 585 -24.93 7.35 -1.01
C GLY A 585 -25.95 6.81 0.01
N CYS A 586 -26.19 7.50 1.14
CA CYS A 586 -27.31 7.19 2.04
C CYS A 586 -28.66 7.56 1.39
N SER A 587 -29.07 6.79 0.38
CA SER A 587 -30.16 7.11 -0.54
C SER A 587 -31.55 7.12 0.09
N SER A 588 -31.74 6.50 1.25
CA SER A 588 -33.00 6.54 2.03
C SER A 588 -33.06 7.67 3.08
N LEU A 589 -31.95 8.35 3.36
CA LEU A 589 -31.89 9.36 4.41
C LEU A 589 -32.80 10.54 4.03
N SER A 590 -33.88 10.74 4.79
CA SER A 590 -34.96 11.65 4.38
C SER A 590 -34.93 13.01 5.08
N LYS A 591 -34.46 13.03 6.32
CA LYS A 591 -34.35 14.23 7.14
C LYS A 591 -33.14 14.11 8.06
N ILE A 592 -32.41 15.22 8.21
CA ILE A 592 -31.34 15.34 9.20
C ILE A 592 -31.43 16.67 9.93
N VAL A 593 -31.35 16.62 11.25
CA VAL A 593 -31.39 17.80 12.12
C VAL A 593 -30.08 17.87 12.89
N LEU A 594 -29.22 18.80 12.49
CA LEU A 594 -27.95 19.03 13.18
C LEU A 594 -28.17 19.87 14.44
N THR A 595 -27.33 19.63 15.44
CA THR A 595 -27.30 20.42 16.67
C THR A 595 -26.53 21.73 16.46
N ASN A 596 -26.62 22.63 17.44
CA ASN A 596 -25.88 23.89 17.44
C ASN A 596 -24.35 23.73 17.61
N THR A 597 -23.88 22.51 17.87
CA THR A 597 -22.46 22.22 18.08
C THR A 597 -21.73 21.87 16.78
N VAL A 598 -22.45 21.44 15.74
CA VAL A 598 -21.84 21.05 14.46
C VAL A 598 -21.36 22.30 13.72
N LYS A 599 -20.03 22.46 13.63
CA LYS A 599 -19.38 23.60 12.98
C LYS A 599 -18.97 23.32 11.53
N LYS A 600 -18.64 22.07 11.22
CA LYS A 600 -18.06 21.70 9.91
C LYS A 600 -18.73 20.49 9.31
N ILE A 601 -19.03 20.60 8.02
CA ILE A 601 -19.42 19.49 7.16
C ILE A 601 -18.44 19.47 5.99
N GLN A 602 -17.73 18.38 5.78
CA GLN A 602 -16.66 18.30 4.78
C GLN A 602 -17.16 17.85 3.40
N THR A 603 -16.23 17.73 2.45
CA THR A 603 -16.45 17.37 1.05
C THR A 603 -17.29 16.11 0.91
N TRP A 604 -18.26 16.10 -0.02
CA TRP A 604 -19.12 14.93 -0.32
C TRP A 604 -19.94 14.35 0.85
N ALA A 605 -20.01 15.03 2.00
CA ALA A 605 -20.56 14.42 3.22
C ALA A 605 -21.98 13.85 3.06
N PHE A 606 -22.82 14.46 2.22
CA PHE A 606 -24.19 14.02 1.90
C PHE A 606 -24.40 13.83 0.39
N ARG A 607 -23.32 13.57 -0.38
CA ARG A 607 -23.43 13.32 -1.82
C ARG A 607 -24.35 12.13 -2.07
N ASP A 608 -25.19 12.20 -3.10
CA ASP A 608 -26.12 11.14 -3.48
C ASP A 608 -27.12 10.73 -2.37
N CYS A 609 -27.38 11.59 -1.36
CA CYS A 609 -28.49 11.44 -0.42
C CYS A 609 -29.83 11.77 -1.11
N SER A 610 -30.20 10.99 -2.12
CA SER A 610 -31.28 11.29 -3.07
C SER A 610 -32.68 11.34 -2.45
N SER A 611 -32.89 10.85 -1.22
CA SER A 611 -34.16 11.01 -0.50
C SER A 611 -34.19 12.17 0.48
N LEU A 612 -33.09 12.90 0.67
CA LEU A 612 -32.98 13.98 1.65
C LEU A 612 -33.89 15.14 1.23
N ARG A 613 -34.94 15.40 2.01
CA ARG A 613 -35.92 16.45 1.75
C ARG A 613 -35.67 17.71 2.58
N GLU A 614 -35.16 17.51 3.79
CA GLU A 614 -34.98 18.55 4.79
C GLU A 614 -33.65 18.33 5.54
N ILE A 615 -32.85 19.39 5.60
CA ILE A 615 -31.68 19.46 6.45
C ILE A 615 -31.70 20.76 7.26
N VAL A 616 -31.51 20.64 8.58
CA VAL A 616 -31.45 21.78 9.50
C VAL A 616 -30.02 21.95 10.01
N MET A 617 -29.40 23.10 9.71
CA MET A 617 -28.00 23.41 10.02
C MET A 617 -27.89 24.76 10.75
N PRO A 618 -28.14 24.83 12.07
CA PRO A 618 -28.35 26.11 12.74
C PRO A 618 -27.06 26.93 12.96
N LYS A 619 -25.90 26.28 13.06
CA LYS A 619 -24.61 26.93 13.37
C LYS A 619 -23.40 26.42 12.57
N VAL A 620 -23.64 25.80 11.41
CA VAL A 620 -22.55 25.31 10.56
C VAL A 620 -21.76 26.51 10.01
N GLU A 621 -20.44 26.49 10.20
CA GLU A 621 -19.50 27.54 9.77
C GLU A 621 -18.88 27.23 8.40
N LYS A 622 -18.66 25.94 8.10
CA LYS A 622 -18.03 25.50 6.85
C LYS A 622 -18.77 24.32 6.24
N ILE A 623 -19.10 24.44 4.95
CA ILE A 623 -19.66 23.38 4.11
C ILE A 623 -18.65 23.08 3.00
N GLY A 624 -18.19 21.85 2.90
CA GLY A 624 -17.20 21.41 1.92
C GLY A 624 -17.73 21.36 0.48
N PRO A 625 -16.85 21.29 -0.53
CA PRO A 625 -17.26 21.12 -1.93
C PRO A 625 -18.10 19.87 -2.14
N ASN A 626 -19.02 19.91 -3.10
CA ASN A 626 -19.91 18.78 -3.44
C ASN A 626 -20.69 18.17 -2.25
N CYS A 627 -20.85 18.91 -1.13
CA CYS A 627 -21.38 18.34 0.11
C CYS A 627 -22.79 17.74 -0.06
N PHE A 628 -23.67 18.39 -0.82
CA PHE A 628 -25.05 17.97 -1.10
C PHE A 628 -25.26 17.67 -2.59
N ASP A 629 -24.19 17.38 -3.31
CA ASP A 629 -24.24 16.96 -4.71
C ASP A 629 -25.27 15.84 -4.89
N SER A 630 -26.17 16.01 -5.87
CA SER A 630 -27.18 15.03 -6.27
C SER A 630 -28.18 14.66 -5.15
N CYS A 631 -28.43 15.57 -4.20
CA CYS A 631 -29.55 15.51 -3.26
C CYS A 631 -30.89 15.84 -3.96
N THR A 632 -31.32 14.98 -4.88
CA THR A 632 -32.38 15.27 -5.86
C THR A 632 -33.76 15.57 -5.27
N LYS A 633 -34.06 15.22 -4.00
CA LYS A 633 -35.34 15.53 -3.32
C LYS A 633 -35.27 16.70 -2.34
N LEU A 634 -34.12 17.37 -2.21
CA LEU A 634 -33.99 18.52 -1.31
C LEU A 634 -34.90 19.65 -1.81
N LEU A 635 -35.83 20.13 -0.98
CA LEU A 635 -36.83 21.11 -1.40
C LEU A 635 -36.42 22.55 -1.06
N THR A 636 -35.84 22.73 0.12
CA THR A 636 -35.45 24.03 0.65
C THR A 636 -34.15 23.90 1.41
N ILE A 637 -33.31 24.93 1.33
CA ILE A 637 -32.08 25.00 2.12
C ILE A 637 -31.94 26.36 2.79
N ILE A 638 -31.59 26.33 4.08
CA ILE A 638 -31.28 27.51 4.87
C ILE A 638 -29.78 27.47 5.18
N ILE A 639 -29.05 28.48 4.70
CA ILE A 639 -27.65 28.70 5.02
C ILE A 639 -27.57 29.62 6.23
N PRO A 640 -27.03 29.15 7.37
CA PRO A 640 -27.00 29.91 8.62
C PRO A 640 -26.07 31.11 8.51
N SER A 641 -26.24 32.09 9.39
CA SER A 641 -25.42 33.30 9.40
C SER A 641 -23.96 33.08 9.77
N SER A 642 -23.62 31.89 10.30
CA SER A 642 -22.26 31.46 10.60
C SER A 642 -21.46 31.00 9.37
N CYS A 643 -22.12 30.71 8.25
CA CYS A 643 -21.48 30.24 7.03
C CYS A 643 -21.14 31.42 6.12
N SER A 644 -19.86 31.61 5.79
CA SER A 644 -19.41 32.76 4.98
C SER A 644 -19.16 32.43 3.50
N ALA A 645 -19.17 31.16 3.09
CA ALA A 645 -18.92 30.79 1.69
C ALA A 645 -19.65 29.51 1.28
N ILE A 646 -20.07 29.46 0.02
CA ILE A 646 -20.53 28.24 -0.65
C ILE A 646 -19.47 27.81 -1.66
N LEU A 647 -18.97 26.60 -1.48
CA LEU A 647 -17.85 26.06 -2.26
C LEU A 647 -18.33 25.35 -3.53
N GLN A 648 -17.37 24.99 -4.39
CA GLN A 648 -17.62 24.37 -5.69
C GLN A 648 -18.62 23.20 -5.59
N ASN A 649 -19.60 23.16 -6.50
CA ASN A 649 -20.59 22.08 -6.63
C ASN A 649 -21.41 21.74 -5.36
N THR A 650 -21.44 22.61 -4.34
CA THR A 650 -22.02 22.26 -3.02
C THR A 650 -23.43 21.66 -3.10
N PHE A 651 -24.30 22.18 -3.98
CA PHE A 651 -25.67 21.72 -4.23
C PHE A 651 -25.88 21.31 -5.71
N TRP A 652 -24.81 20.92 -6.41
CA TRP A 652 -24.89 20.52 -7.81
C TRP A 652 -25.94 19.40 -7.99
N GLY A 653 -26.80 19.51 -9.00
CA GLY A 653 -27.78 18.47 -9.30
C GLY A 653 -28.91 18.29 -8.26
N CYS A 654 -29.13 19.27 -7.37
CA CYS A 654 -30.30 19.29 -6.48
C CYS A 654 -31.59 19.63 -7.25
N THR A 655 -32.05 18.71 -8.10
CA THR A 655 -33.08 18.96 -9.12
C THR A 655 -34.44 19.39 -8.59
N SER A 656 -34.81 19.04 -7.36
CA SER A 656 -36.07 19.47 -6.71
C SER A 656 -35.94 20.71 -5.82
N LEU A 657 -34.76 21.31 -5.71
CA LEU A 657 -34.54 22.47 -4.84
C LEU A 657 -35.35 23.66 -5.35
N GLN A 658 -36.24 24.20 -4.53
CA GLN A 658 -37.14 25.30 -4.91
C GLN A 658 -36.75 26.64 -4.32
N ASN A 659 -36.27 26.66 -3.07
CA ASN A 659 -35.95 27.90 -2.35
C ASN A 659 -34.63 27.78 -1.59
N VAL A 660 -33.81 28.82 -1.68
CA VAL A 660 -32.54 28.96 -0.95
C VAL A 660 -32.58 30.26 -0.14
N THR A 661 -32.27 30.22 1.15
CA THR A 661 -32.19 31.42 2.01
C THR A 661 -30.83 31.50 2.70
N PHE A 662 -30.17 32.65 2.57
CA PHE A 662 -28.90 32.99 3.23
C PHE A 662 -29.13 33.99 4.36
N TYR A 663 -28.76 33.66 5.60
CA TYR A 663 -28.98 34.50 6.78
C TYR A 663 -27.78 35.37 7.21
N GLY A 664 -26.58 35.17 6.65
CA GLY A 664 -25.37 35.93 6.99
C GLY A 664 -24.70 36.57 5.79
N ASN A 665 -23.60 37.27 6.04
CA ASN A 665 -22.73 37.78 4.99
C ASN A 665 -22.06 36.60 4.28
N ILE A 666 -22.21 36.55 2.96
CA ILE A 666 -21.57 35.54 2.11
C ILE A 666 -20.43 36.21 1.34
N ASP A 667 -19.20 35.81 1.64
CA ASP A 667 -18.01 36.26 0.95
C ASP A 667 -18.01 35.76 -0.50
N SER A 668 -18.32 34.48 -0.73
CA SER A 668 -18.32 33.90 -2.07
C SER A 668 -19.32 32.76 -2.27
N ILE A 669 -19.92 32.72 -3.46
CA ILE A 669 -20.57 31.52 -4.02
C ILE A 669 -19.73 31.09 -5.22
N SER A 670 -19.18 29.87 -5.15
CA SER A 670 -18.17 29.37 -6.09
C SER A 670 -18.77 28.67 -7.31
N GLU A 671 -17.92 28.34 -8.28
CA GLU A 671 -18.23 27.59 -9.51
C GLU A 671 -19.26 26.46 -9.32
N SER A 672 -20.29 26.45 -10.17
CA SER A 672 -21.32 25.39 -10.26
C SER A 672 -22.04 25.03 -8.94
N SER A 673 -22.02 25.90 -7.92
CA SER A 673 -22.57 25.63 -6.58
C SER A 673 -24.03 25.17 -6.57
N PHE A 674 -24.87 25.68 -7.48
CA PHE A 674 -26.28 25.34 -7.66
C PHE A 674 -26.58 24.91 -9.11
N GLU A 675 -25.57 24.48 -9.86
CA GLU A 675 -25.79 24.06 -11.24
C GLU A 675 -26.78 22.88 -11.30
N ASN A 676 -27.63 22.86 -12.33
CA ASN A 676 -28.66 21.82 -12.56
C ASN A 676 -29.75 21.76 -11.47
N CYS A 677 -29.93 22.82 -10.69
CA CYS A 677 -31.10 23.00 -9.81
C CYS A 677 -32.34 23.46 -10.62
N PHE A 678 -32.85 22.58 -11.49
CA PHE A 678 -33.90 22.93 -12.46
C PHE A 678 -35.19 23.50 -11.85
N SER A 679 -35.50 23.16 -10.60
CA SER A 679 -36.72 23.60 -9.89
C SER A 679 -36.53 24.86 -9.04
N LEU A 680 -35.33 25.45 -9.00
CA LEU A 680 -35.01 26.58 -8.14
C LEU A 680 -35.81 27.80 -8.60
N LYS A 681 -36.70 28.33 -7.75
CA LYS A 681 -37.58 29.47 -8.06
C LYS A 681 -37.12 30.75 -7.41
N THR A 682 -36.65 30.65 -6.17
CA THR A 682 -36.41 31.80 -5.30
C THR A 682 -35.06 31.68 -4.60
N VAL A 683 -34.28 32.76 -4.63
CA VAL A 683 -33.07 32.91 -3.81
C VAL A 683 -33.22 34.15 -2.93
N ILE A 684 -32.98 34.02 -1.63
CA ILE A 684 -33.16 35.08 -0.64
C ILE A 684 -31.84 35.36 0.07
N PHE A 685 -31.34 36.58 -0.05
CA PHE A 685 -30.17 37.08 0.68
C PHE A 685 -30.63 38.04 1.79
N MET A 686 -30.48 37.62 3.05
CA MET A 686 -30.81 38.46 4.22
C MET A 686 -29.67 39.44 4.59
N SER A 687 -28.51 39.34 3.92
CA SER A 687 -27.32 40.15 4.17
C SER A 687 -26.46 40.31 2.91
N ASP A 688 -25.25 40.86 3.05
CA ASP A 688 -24.40 41.21 1.91
C ASP A 688 -23.75 39.98 1.23
N LEU A 689 -23.66 40.02 -0.12
CA LEU A 689 -22.91 39.06 -0.96
C LEU A 689 -21.72 39.77 -1.62
N GLN A 690 -20.48 39.30 -1.43
CA GLN A 690 -19.29 39.96 -2.01
C GLN A 690 -18.93 39.46 -3.41
N SER A 691 -18.89 38.14 -3.65
CA SER A 691 -18.57 37.57 -4.96
C SER A 691 -19.45 36.39 -5.36
N LEU A 692 -19.66 36.23 -6.67
CA LEU A 692 -20.45 35.18 -7.29
C LEU A 692 -19.77 34.74 -8.60
N ASP A 693 -19.47 33.44 -8.73
CA ASP A 693 -18.93 32.88 -9.98
C ASP A 693 -20.03 32.73 -11.05
N VAL A 694 -19.64 32.85 -12.33
CA VAL A 694 -20.55 33.01 -13.48
C VAL A 694 -21.51 31.83 -13.70
N ASP A 695 -21.09 30.61 -13.37
CA ASP A 695 -21.87 29.39 -13.55
C ASP A 695 -22.50 28.86 -12.26
N SER A 696 -22.42 29.62 -11.16
CA SER A 696 -22.96 29.23 -9.85
C SER A 696 -24.42 28.79 -9.90
N PHE A 697 -25.22 29.35 -10.82
CA PHE A 697 -26.63 29.02 -11.03
C PHE A 697 -26.93 28.50 -12.45
N LEU A 698 -25.94 27.90 -13.12
CA LEU A 698 -26.10 27.37 -14.47
C LEU A 698 -27.24 26.34 -14.53
N ASN A 699 -28.06 26.40 -15.58
CA ASN A 699 -29.26 25.56 -15.78
C ASN A 699 -30.35 25.67 -14.69
N CYS A 700 -30.37 26.73 -13.88
CA CYS A 700 -31.47 27.04 -12.96
C CYS A 700 -32.69 27.65 -13.70
N ASN A 701 -33.28 26.90 -14.63
CA ASN A 701 -34.27 27.41 -15.60
C ASN A 701 -35.58 27.91 -14.99
N SER A 702 -35.89 27.54 -13.73
CA SER A 702 -37.09 28.00 -13.02
C SER A 702 -36.87 29.25 -12.18
N LEU A 703 -35.64 29.78 -12.11
CA LEU A 703 -35.30 30.90 -11.23
C LEU A 703 -35.96 32.17 -11.74
N LYS A 704 -36.85 32.75 -10.93
CA LYS A 704 -37.62 33.95 -11.27
C LYS A 704 -37.32 35.12 -10.35
N ASP A 705 -37.15 34.85 -9.07
CA ASP A 705 -37.12 35.88 -8.05
C ASP A 705 -35.86 35.79 -7.19
N ILE A 706 -35.16 36.91 -7.06
CA ILE A 706 -34.07 37.09 -6.11
C ILE A 706 -34.46 38.21 -5.15
N TYR A 707 -34.51 37.91 -3.86
CA TYR A 707 -34.82 38.89 -2.82
C TYR A 707 -33.53 39.30 -2.10
N TYR A 708 -33.25 40.60 -2.06
CA TYR A 708 -32.05 41.15 -1.46
C TYR A 708 -32.38 42.13 -0.33
N CYS A 709 -32.00 41.78 0.89
CA CYS A 709 -32.22 42.60 2.09
C CYS A 709 -30.94 43.27 2.63
N GLY A 710 -29.80 43.12 1.94
CA GLY A 710 -28.50 43.71 2.30
C GLY A 710 -28.31 45.16 1.84
N ARG A 711 -27.12 45.72 2.11
CA ARG A 711 -26.71 47.11 1.79
C ARG A 711 -26.01 47.24 0.43
N ILE A 712 -25.34 46.19 -0.06
CA ILE A 712 -24.53 46.23 -1.29
C ILE A 712 -25.29 45.63 -2.46
N ASN A 713 -25.52 46.35 -3.55
CA ASN A 713 -26.29 45.85 -4.68
C ASN A 713 -25.50 44.77 -5.47
N VAL A 714 -26.03 43.55 -5.61
CA VAL A 714 -25.44 42.52 -6.49
C VAL A 714 -25.61 42.99 -7.92
N LYS A 715 -24.53 43.08 -8.71
CA LYS A 715 -24.63 43.45 -10.13
C LYS A 715 -25.56 42.45 -10.83
N THR A 716 -26.51 42.96 -11.61
CA THR A 716 -27.57 42.16 -12.26
C THR A 716 -27.06 41.26 -13.38
N ASP A 717 -25.84 41.50 -13.86
CA ASP A 717 -25.24 40.84 -15.04
C ASP A 717 -24.94 39.33 -14.82
N PHE A 718 -25.09 38.82 -13.59
CA PHE A 718 -24.79 37.44 -13.22
C PHE A 718 -25.98 36.47 -13.34
N PHE A 719 -27.20 36.98 -13.50
CA PHE A 719 -28.41 36.17 -13.60
C PHE A 719 -29.02 36.29 -14.99
N ASN A 720 -29.68 35.23 -15.47
CA ASN A 720 -30.34 35.24 -16.79
C ASN A 720 -31.26 36.46 -16.93
N GLU A 721 -31.40 36.99 -18.15
CA GLU A 721 -32.17 38.23 -18.48
C GLU A 721 -33.64 38.22 -18.00
N ASN A 722 -34.17 37.07 -17.57
CA ASN A 722 -35.54 36.88 -17.08
C ASN A 722 -35.69 36.83 -15.55
N VAL A 723 -34.64 37.11 -14.77
CA VAL A 723 -34.67 37.09 -13.30
C VAL A 723 -35.00 38.48 -12.74
N THR A 724 -36.01 38.56 -11.86
CA THR A 724 -36.40 39.80 -11.16
C THR A 724 -35.68 39.90 -9.81
N VAL A 725 -34.96 41.01 -9.60
CA VAL A 725 -34.31 41.33 -8.32
C VAL A 725 -35.17 42.29 -7.53
N HIS A 726 -35.63 41.85 -6.36
CA HIS A 726 -36.44 42.62 -5.41
C HIS A 726 -35.53 43.18 -4.30
N LEU A 727 -35.42 44.50 -4.22
CA LEU A 727 -34.66 45.19 -3.17
C LEU A 727 -35.53 45.42 -1.92
N SER A 728 -34.89 45.67 -0.77
CA SER A 728 -35.46 45.72 0.60
C SER A 728 -36.74 46.56 0.85
N GLY A 729 -37.25 47.30 -0.14
CA GLY A 729 -38.57 47.94 -0.10
C GLY A 729 -39.75 47.04 -0.49
N ASP A 730 -39.53 45.95 -1.24
CA ASP A 730 -40.56 45.08 -1.85
C ASP A 730 -40.58 43.65 -1.25
N SER A 731 -40.24 43.49 0.03
CA SER A 731 -40.20 42.17 0.66
C SER A 731 -41.61 41.55 0.84
N PRO A 732 -41.80 40.24 0.55
CA PRO A 732 -42.91 39.46 1.06
C PRO A 732 -42.66 39.15 2.55
N VAL A 733 -42.79 40.18 3.40
CA VAL A 733 -42.46 40.14 4.84
C VAL A 733 -43.31 39.13 5.63
N ASN A 734 -44.40 38.59 5.05
CA ASN A 734 -45.36 37.77 5.78
C ASN A 734 -45.29 36.25 5.54
N SER A 735 -44.28 35.72 4.83
CA SER A 735 -44.14 34.26 4.62
C SER A 735 -42.82 33.62 5.07
N PHE A 736 -41.74 34.39 5.30
CA PHE A 736 -40.39 33.82 5.51
C PHE A 736 -39.58 34.36 6.71
N GLY A 737 -40.17 35.17 7.60
CA GLY A 737 -39.53 35.63 8.85
C GLY A 737 -39.45 37.14 8.98
N ILE A 738 -39.54 37.65 10.22
CA ILE A 738 -39.63 39.07 10.54
C ILE A 738 -38.31 39.76 10.18
N CYS A 739 -38.32 40.66 9.20
CA CYS A 739 -37.26 41.65 9.04
C CYS A 739 -37.78 43.03 9.47
N ASN A 740 -37.37 43.48 10.65
CA ASN A 740 -37.63 44.85 11.11
C ASN A 740 -36.56 45.77 10.53
N VAL A 741 -36.91 46.55 9.51
CA VAL A 741 -36.09 47.67 9.05
C VAL A 741 -36.13 48.75 10.14
N LEU A 742 -35.09 48.83 10.97
CA LEU A 742 -34.90 49.99 11.86
C LEU A 742 -34.39 51.17 11.03
N LYS A 743 -34.92 52.37 11.27
CA LYS A 743 -34.61 53.64 10.58
C LYS A 743 -33.13 54.07 10.61
N ASP A 744 -32.25 53.29 11.23
CA ASP A 744 -30.81 53.57 11.41
C ASP A 744 -29.91 52.64 10.57
N GLY A 745 -30.46 51.96 9.56
CA GLY A 745 -29.67 51.24 8.55
C GLY A 745 -29.06 49.90 9.01
N ASN A 746 -29.21 49.48 10.26
CA ASN A 746 -28.84 48.14 10.73
C ASN A 746 -30.03 47.16 10.60
N THR A 747 -30.03 46.34 9.53
CA THR A 747 -30.91 45.17 9.40
C THR A 747 -30.30 43.98 10.13
N VAL A 748 -31.00 43.42 11.12
CA VAL A 748 -30.69 42.11 11.70
C VAL A 748 -31.92 41.23 11.48
N CYS A 749 -32.06 40.62 10.29
CA CYS A 749 -33.10 39.62 10.08
C CYS A 749 -32.67 38.35 10.86
N LYS A 750 -33.48 37.90 11.83
CA LYS A 750 -33.16 36.73 12.67
C LYS A 750 -33.73 35.45 12.03
N MET A 751 -32.94 34.37 12.03
CA MET A 751 -33.44 33.02 11.71
C MET A 751 -34.69 32.70 12.54
N PRO A 752 -35.69 31.99 11.98
CA PRO A 752 -36.70 31.33 12.78
C PRO A 752 -35.99 30.46 13.82
N GLN A 753 -36.24 30.72 15.10
CA GLN A 753 -35.75 29.83 16.15
C GLN A 753 -36.35 28.45 15.88
N PRO A 754 -35.60 27.33 16.02
CA PRO A 754 -36.20 26.01 16.07
C PRO A 754 -37.29 26.09 17.13
N THR A 755 -38.55 25.93 16.74
CA THR A 755 -39.63 25.89 17.71
C THR A 755 -39.28 24.79 18.69
N SER A 756 -39.19 25.13 19.97
CA SER A 756 -39.16 24.15 21.04
C SER A 756 -40.28 23.17 20.75
N VAL A 757 -39.93 21.89 20.61
CA VAL A 757 -40.90 20.80 20.47
C VAL A 757 -42.00 21.04 21.51
N PRO A 758 -43.28 21.21 21.12
CA PRO A 758 -44.35 21.26 22.10
C PRO A 758 -44.31 19.94 22.85
N GLU A 759 -44.30 20.00 24.19
CA GLU A 759 -44.63 18.83 24.99
C GLU A 759 -45.91 18.21 24.41
N PRO A 760 -45.97 16.88 24.21
CA PRO A 760 -47.15 16.26 23.64
C PRO A 760 -48.32 16.48 24.57
N THR A 761 -49.21 17.40 24.20
CA THR A 761 -50.55 17.50 24.76
C THR A 761 -51.24 16.16 24.57
N SER A 762 -51.66 15.61 25.69
CA SER A 762 -52.31 14.33 25.81
C SER A 762 -53.60 14.26 25.00
N SER A 763 -53.62 13.46 23.93
CA SER A 763 -54.78 12.63 23.58
C SER A 763 -54.42 11.57 22.55
N GLY A 764 -54.58 10.30 22.93
CA GLY A 764 -54.76 9.21 21.97
C GLY A 764 -53.52 8.40 21.58
N ASN A 765 -52.91 7.67 22.52
CA ASN A 765 -52.52 6.27 22.29
C ASN A 765 -52.19 5.54 23.60
N LYS A 766 -53.24 5.32 24.40
CA LYS A 766 -53.28 4.33 25.48
C LYS A 766 -53.18 2.92 24.86
N LYS A 767 -51.98 2.41 24.58
CA LYS A 767 -51.72 0.94 24.49
C LYS A 767 -50.26 0.48 24.45
N ARG A 768 -49.24 1.37 24.45
CA ARG A 768 -47.81 0.97 24.53
C ARG A 768 -47.08 1.40 25.82
N ARG A 769 -47.80 1.93 26.82
CA ARG A 769 -47.23 2.47 28.07
C ARG A 769 -47.23 1.51 29.28
N ILE A 770 -47.47 0.21 29.08
CA ILE A 770 -47.60 -0.77 30.18
C ILE A 770 -46.34 -1.63 30.39
N VAL A 771 -45.33 -1.59 29.50
CA VAL A 771 -44.13 -2.45 29.64
C VAL A 771 -42.87 -1.68 30.11
N LEU A 772 -42.89 -0.34 30.18
CA LEU A 772 -41.68 0.46 30.45
C LEU A 772 -41.64 1.17 31.83
N ILE A 773 -42.63 0.98 32.71
CA ILE A 773 -42.73 1.69 34.01
C ILE A 773 -42.28 0.83 35.21
N THR A 774 -41.95 -0.44 35.03
CA THR A 774 -41.46 -1.31 36.11
C THR A 774 -39.94 -1.31 36.35
N LEU A 775 -39.16 -0.52 35.60
CA LEU A 775 -37.69 -0.51 35.68
C LEU A 775 -37.03 0.80 36.15
N ILE A 776 -37.81 1.85 36.45
CA ILE A 776 -37.27 3.18 36.84
C ILE A 776 -37.56 3.55 38.31
N SER A 777 -38.25 2.70 39.07
CA SER A 777 -38.54 2.94 40.51
C SER A 777 -37.54 2.31 41.49
N ILE A 778 -36.42 1.75 41.02
CA ILE A 778 -35.36 1.16 41.89
C ILE A 778 -34.09 2.04 41.95
N SER A 779 -33.92 3.01 41.04
CA SER A 779 -32.71 3.86 40.99
C SER A 779 -32.74 5.07 41.94
N SER A 780 -33.91 5.47 42.43
CA SER A 780 -34.07 6.63 43.34
C SER A 780 -33.89 6.30 44.83
N LEU A 781 -33.83 5.02 45.21
CA LEU A 781 -33.53 4.56 46.57
C LEU A 781 -32.04 4.26 46.81
N LEU A 782 -31.22 4.09 45.75
CA LEU A 782 -29.78 3.84 45.86
C LEU A 782 -28.95 5.12 46.01
N LEU A 783 -29.45 6.28 45.58
CA LEU A 783 -28.75 7.56 45.73
C LEU A 783 -28.76 8.08 47.18
N ILE A 784 -29.75 7.72 47.98
CA ILE A 784 -29.85 8.15 49.39
C ILE A 784 -28.88 7.35 50.27
N SER A 785 -28.57 6.10 49.94
CA SER A 785 -27.57 5.28 50.65
C SER A 785 -26.12 5.64 50.31
N ILE A 786 -25.83 6.13 49.10
CA ILE A 786 -24.48 6.56 48.67
C ILE A 786 -24.07 7.89 49.35
N VAL A 787 -25.01 8.81 49.57
CA VAL A 787 -24.71 10.08 50.27
C VAL A 787 -24.44 9.86 51.76
N VAL A 788 -25.11 8.90 52.40
CA VAL A 788 -24.84 8.53 53.80
C VAL A 788 -23.48 7.82 53.95
N PHE A 789 -23.10 6.97 52.98
CA PHE A 789 -21.79 6.29 53.00
C PHE A 789 -20.60 7.25 52.77
N SER A 790 -20.80 8.27 51.93
CA SER A 790 -19.77 9.28 51.62
C SER A 790 -19.45 10.19 52.82
N VAL A 791 -20.46 10.49 53.66
CA VAL A 791 -20.28 11.28 54.89
C VAL A 791 -19.61 10.45 56.01
N ILE A 792 -19.80 9.13 56.04
CA ILE A 792 -19.16 8.23 57.00
C ILE A 792 -17.68 7.98 56.65
N LEU A 793 -17.33 7.86 55.36
CA LEU A 793 -15.93 7.70 54.91
C LEU A 793 -15.08 8.97 55.11
N CYS A 794 -15.66 10.16 54.98
CA CYS A 794 -14.96 11.42 55.27
C CYS A 794 -14.69 11.63 56.77
N ARG A 795 -15.49 11.05 57.67
CA ARG A 795 -15.23 11.07 59.13
C ARG A 795 -14.11 10.11 59.55
N ASN A 796 -13.90 8.99 58.86
CA ASN A 796 -12.83 8.04 59.18
C ASN A 796 -11.45 8.43 58.59
N LYS A 797 -11.39 9.19 57.49
CA LYS A 797 -10.11 9.70 56.93
C LYS A 797 -9.43 10.76 57.81
N ARG A 798 -10.16 11.42 58.72
CA ARG A 798 -9.60 12.41 59.66
C ARG A 798 -8.92 11.74 60.86
N LYS A 799 -9.38 10.55 61.27
CA LYS A 799 -8.78 9.74 62.36
C LYS A 799 -7.54 8.94 61.95
N PHE A 800 -7.38 8.64 60.66
CA PHE A 800 -6.21 7.90 60.13
C PHE A 800 -5.01 8.82 59.82
N ARG A 801 -5.21 10.14 59.76
CA ARG A 801 -4.16 11.14 59.50
C ARG A 801 -3.42 11.60 60.76
N GLU A 802 -3.94 11.29 61.94
CA GLU A 802 -3.33 11.62 63.24
C GLU A 802 -2.45 10.48 63.79
N THR A 803 -2.48 9.28 63.18
CA THR A 803 -1.67 8.12 63.62
C THR A 803 -0.44 7.86 62.74
N LEU A 804 -0.24 8.65 61.67
CA LEU A 804 0.87 8.50 60.72
C LEU A 804 1.98 9.54 60.91
N THR A 805 1.85 10.43 61.90
CA THR A 805 2.76 11.56 62.15
C THR A 805 3.81 11.29 63.22
N GLU A 806 3.86 10.08 63.79
CA GLU A 806 4.83 9.68 64.83
C GLU A 806 5.92 8.68 64.37
N SER A 807 5.92 8.21 63.11
CA SER A 807 6.89 7.18 62.66
C SER A 807 7.80 7.59 61.49
N LEU A 808 7.78 8.84 61.03
CA LEU A 808 8.57 9.30 59.87
C LEU A 808 9.59 10.42 60.15
N LEU A 809 9.93 10.64 61.43
CA LEU A 809 10.99 11.58 61.87
C LEU A 809 12.24 10.84 62.40
N SER A 810 12.84 10.00 61.55
CA SER A 810 14.25 9.63 61.55
C SER A 810 14.42 8.76 60.31
N VAL A 811 15.03 9.19 59.22
CA VAL A 811 16.48 9.23 59.05
C VAL A 811 16.74 10.03 57.77
N SER A 812 17.37 11.19 57.92
CA SER A 812 18.18 11.81 56.87
C SER A 812 19.50 12.24 57.51
N LYS A 813 20.61 11.71 57.00
CA LYS A 813 21.95 12.31 57.04
C LYS A 813 22.89 11.48 56.16
N GLU A 814 23.05 12.02 54.95
CA GLU A 814 24.21 12.06 54.04
C GLU A 814 25.60 11.86 54.67
N PRO A 815 26.65 11.57 53.86
CA PRO A 815 26.92 12.10 52.51
C PRO A 815 26.95 11.10 51.36
#